data_AF-A0A8B3FKV7-F1
#
_entry.id   AF-A0A8B3FKV7-F1
#
_cell.length_a   1.000
_cell.length_b   1.000
_cell.length_c   1.000
_cell.angle_alpha   90.00
_cell.angle_beta   90.00
_cell.angle_gamma   90.00
#
_symmetry.space_group_name_H-M   'P 1'
#
loop_
_entity.id
_entity.type
_entity.pdbx_description
1 polymer ?
#
loop_
_entity_poly.entity_id
_entity_poly.type
_entity_poly.pdbx_seq_one_letter_code
_entity_poly.pdbx_strand_id
1 'polypeptide(L)'
;MLAAMMMVVSPLAQADPTASPSDQNSAQAQPQDGATDQTETTEDVSGRAGETPTEGSEPLENVETAEAVVTETNSAGLVTSTTVENPSDEFTVKDPDNDPSTPSEAPREGTGADETPVPSAEPEQGGSTAAADESAEPGDGSPQPSSTPPIPAGAPTSDDGTTVLEDIQTDSAGGFSMVGVTWDILSGDDLGLHIRTLTADGWSEWYEVTPDQEETEQKATGVIYVEDSTAVEVQATGAVGARAEGMRAVLIDTPAQSSDPSAASAAAAVNGETTTGTVLATSGFVPQPNMITRSRWGAMAQDGCEANSDTIKAVAVHHTAGSNNYSSGQSASIVRGIQYYHEVTLGWCDIGYNFLVDQYGQIFEGKGGGPTFPVHGAHASTWNWQTVGVSLMMNSNTAQPSNAMLNSLEDLIAWKIANNYLNPLGTVTLGGKRINVIFRHGDVMSTECPGTNVTRRMSEIRNAVASRVQGKTYSTIYDTWQANGGAGGRYGVVYEMEHGVSGGRQTNFARGSIYAATDGTIFTVANGIGDKYAALGYEHGTLGVPTGPEICGIKDGGCYQKFQGGAILWSNATGAHISIGAIRTKWAEYRYENGTLGYPTTDEICGIKDGGCYQKYQGGAILWSNATGAHISIGAIRTKWAEYDYERGQLGYPTTDELATGSGVYQLFQGGAIIWSSTTGAHISVGAIRTKWAEYDYERGRLGYPTTDEICGIKDGGCYQKFQGGAILWSNATGAHISIGAIRTKWAEYRYENGTLGYPTTDEICTIKDGGCYQKYQGGAILWTPTTGAHISIGAIRSAWAATGYENGQLGYPTSDELATESGVYQRFQGGAIYWTASTNATKVITVNGSGLTSAQKSYLQAALPAAIAESQQYGVPVSVALGQSILESGWGGSTLSSRYNNYFGIKCSTSSPYQAGCVNMNSGEYVNSSYQILSSSFRTYSSPTDSFLDHGYFLTHNSRYRNAFNHTKNPDEFIRQVASAGYATDPNYAQKVINIMTSYGLYQYNI
;
A
#
# COMPACT_ATOMS: atom_id res chain seq x y z
N MET A 1 38.13 -21.75 3.56
CA MET A 1 39.13 -22.13 2.53
C MET A 1 38.65 -23.40 1.82
N LEU A 2 39.30 -23.74 0.70
CA LEU A 2 39.13 -24.91 -0.20
C LEU A 2 38.87 -26.26 0.51
N ALA A 3 38.30 -27.32 -0.10
CA ALA A 3 37.68 -27.56 -1.43
C ALA A 3 36.80 -28.84 -1.28
N ALA A 4 35.62 -28.98 -1.88
CA ALA A 4 35.30 -29.13 -3.31
C ALA A 4 35.94 -30.37 -3.99
N MET A 5 35.11 -31.37 -4.33
CA MET A 5 35.49 -32.48 -5.22
C MET A 5 34.27 -32.94 -6.04
N MET A 6 34.33 -32.77 -7.36
CA MET A 6 33.35 -33.31 -8.31
C MET A 6 33.78 -34.69 -8.80
N MET A 7 32.83 -35.55 -9.16
CA MET A 7 33.03 -36.57 -10.18
C MET A 7 31.84 -36.60 -11.14
N VAL A 8 32.16 -36.64 -12.43
CA VAL A 8 31.26 -36.89 -13.56
C VAL A 8 31.85 -38.09 -14.32
N VAL A 9 30.99 -38.91 -14.95
CA VAL A 9 31.19 -39.62 -16.24
C VAL A 9 30.24 -40.83 -16.30
N SER A 10 29.31 -40.81 -17.26
CA SER A 10 28.62 -42.00 -17.80
C SER A 10 29.47 -42.60 -18.93
N PRO A 11 29.28 -43.87 -19.35
CA PRO A 11 28.51 -44.05 -20.61
C PRO A 11 27.80 -45.42 -20.80
N LEU A 12 27.23 -45.59 -22.01
CA LEU A 12 26.94 -46.83 -22.77
C LEU A 12 25.53 -47.46 -22.78
N ALA A 13 24.82 -47.13 -23.88
CA ALA A 13 24.32 -48.06 -24.92
C ALA A 13 23.08 -48.98 -24.68
N GLN A 14 22.00 -48.60 -25.38
CA GLN A 14 21.15 -49.41 -26.27
C GLN A 14 20.76 -50.87 -25.92
N ALA A 15 19.44 -51.07 -25.75
CA ALA A 15 18.71 -52.16 -26.41
C ALA A 15 17.21 -51.80 -26.56
N ASP A 16 16.63 -52.10 -27.72
CA ASP A 16 15.18 -52.21 -27.97
C ASP A 16 14.92 -53.68 -28.37
N PRO A 17 13.84 -54.31 -27.88
CA PRO A 17 12.90 -54.86 -28.86
C PRO A 17 11.42 -54.81 -28.44
N THR A 18 10.62 -54.10 -29.23
CA THR A 18 9.36 -54.56 -29.86
C THR A 18 8.52 -55.64 -29.13
N ALA A 19 7.30 -55.28 -28.71
CA ALA A 19 6.08 -56.06 -29.01
C ALA A 19 4.81 -55.31 -28.60
N SER A 20 3.76 -55.40 -29.43
CA SER A 20 2.36 -55.26 -29.03
C SER A 20 1.62 -56.55 -29.35
N PRO A 21 0.54 -56.86 -28.63
CA PRO A 21 -0.60 -57.55 -29.22
C PRO A 21 -1.84 -56.64 -29.21
N SER A 22 -2.50 -56.54 -30.37
CA SER A 22 -3.85 -56.01 -30.52
C SER A 22 -4.89 -57.11 -30.29
N ASP A 23 -6.11 -56.76 -29.83
CA ASP A 23 -7.42 -57.39 -30.16
C ASP A 23 -8.52 -56.81 -29.23
N GLN A 24 -9.83 -56.64 -29.56
CA GLN A 24 -10.63 -56.71 -30.81
C GLN A 24 -11.91 -55.83 -30.70
N ASN A 25 -12.44 -55.42 -31.87
CA ASN A 25 -13.86 -55.47 -32.33
C ASN A 25 -15.00 -55.79 -31.33
N SER A 26 -16.29 -55.39 -31.46
CA SER A 26 -17.12 -54.83 -32.57
C SER A 26 -18.57 -54.57 -32.03
N ALA A 27 -19.57 -53.93 -32.66
CA ALA A 27 -19.71 -52.90 -33.73
C ALA A 27 -21.23 -52.51 -33.87
N GLN A 28 -21.57 -51.57 -34.77
CA GLN A 28 -22.95 -51.24 -35.28
C GLN A 28 -23.93 -50.52 -34.31
N ALA A 29 -24.96 -49.77 -34.75
CA ALA A 29 -25.58 -49.63 -36.09
C ALA A 29 -26.02 -48.17 -36.45
N GLN A 30 -26.41 -47.96 -37.71
CA GLN A 30 -27.03 -46.75 -38.31
C GLN A 30 -28.54 -47.06 -38.67
N PRO A 31 -29.37 -46.32 -39.49
CA PRO A 31 -29.04 -45.41 -40.63
C PRO A 31 -29.98 -44.20 -40.99
N GLN A 32 -29.56 -43.42 -42.01
CA GLN A 32 -30.33 -42.68 -43.07
C GLN A 32 -31.27 -41.49 -42.73
N ASP A 33 -31.48 -40.46 -43.59
CA ASP A 33 -30.97 -40.07 -44.95
C ASP A 33 -31.13 -38.52 -45.14
N GLY A 34 -30.81 -37.81 -46.26
CA GLY A 34 -30.24 -38.15 -47.58
C GLY A 34 -30.45 -37.03 -48.66
N ALA A 35 -29.83 -37.17 -49.86
CA ALA A 35 -30.07 -36.46 -51.15
C ALA A 35 -29.71 -34.93 -51.31
N THR A 36 -29.17 -34.39 -52.43
CA THR A 36 -28.65 -34.93 -53.73
C THR A 36 -27.81 -33.89 -54.54
N ASP A 37 -27.00 -34.38 -55.51
CA ASP A 37 -26.46 -33.75 -56.76
C ASP A 37 -25.38 -32.62 -56.77
N GLN A 38 -24.47 -32.49 -57.77
CA GLN A 38 -23.73 -33.46 -58.65
C GLN A 38 -22.60 -32.77 -59.51
N THR A 39 -21.80 -33.55 -60.27
CA THR A 39 -20.68 -33.21 -61.23
C THR A 39 -19.38 -32.61 -60.60
N GLU A 40 -18.14 -33.11 -60.80
CA GLU A 40 -17.28 -33.52 -61.98
C GLU A 40 -16.64 -32.31 -62.73
N THR A 41 -15.35 -32.23 -63.14
CA THR A 41 -14.18 -33.14 -63.39
C THR A 41 -12.85 -32.52 -62.84
N THR A 42 -11.78 -33.20 -62.36
CA THR A 42 -10.69 -34.01 -63.01
C THR A 42 -9.98 -33.36 -64.23
N GLU A 43 -8.65 -33.47 -64.52
CA GLU A 43 -7.47 -34.08 -63.84
C GLU A 43 -6.07 -33.60 -64.41
N ASP A 44 -5.04 -33.52 -63.55
CA ASP A 44 -3.62 -34.04 -63.62
C ASP A 44 -2.57 -33.78 -64.78
N VAL A 45 -1.29 -34.10 -64.47
CA VAL A 45 -0.15 -34.61 -65.30
C VAL A 45 1.05 -33.70 -65.73
N SER A 46 2.10 -33.69 -64.89
CA SER A 46 3.57 -33.74 -65.23
C SER A 46 4.37 -32.54 -65.79
N GLY A 47 5.70 -32.71 -65.97
CA GLY A 47 6.64 -31.71 -66.54
C GLY A 47 8.14 -32.12 -66.53
N ARG A 48 8.87 -31.72 -65.47
CA ARG A 48 10.26 -32.12 -65.05
C ARG A 48 11.50 -31.76 -65.92
N ALA A 49 12.39 -30.97 -65.27
CA ALA A 49 13.88 -30.90 -65.37
C ALA A 49 14.58 -30.12 -66.50
N GLY A 50 15.71 -29.47 -66.16
CA GLY A 50 16.60 -28.73 -67.08
C GLY A 50 17.70 -27.85 -66.44
N GLU A 51 18.63 -28.46 -65.68
CA GLU A 51 20.02 -28.01 -65.40
C GLU A 51 20.34 -26.71 -64.58
N THR A 52 21.46 -26.78 -63.85
CA THR A 52 22.22 -25.76 -63.09
C THR A 52 23.73 -26.11 -63.23
N PRO A 53 24.74 -25.22 -63.05
CA PRO A 53 24.88 -24.11 -62.08
C PRO A 53 25.38 -22.79 -62.75
N THR A 54 25.96 -21.73 -62.12
CA THR A 54 26.70 -21.55 -60.84
C THR A 54 26.73 -20.07 -60.41
N GLU A 55 27.02 -19.81 -59.13
CA GLU A 55 27.46 -18.52 -58.51
C GLU A 55 26.52 -17.30 -58.54
N GLY A 56 26.30 -16.73 -57.34
CA GLY A 56 25.54 -15.50 -57.08
C GLY A 56 25.19 -15.41 -55.59
N SER A 57 25.71 -14.39 -54.88
CA SER A 57 25.67 -14.29 -53.42
C SER A 57 24.36 -13.69 -52.86
N GLU A 58 24.21 -13.82 -51.54
CA GLU A 58 23.02 -13.47 -50.74
C GLU A 58 22.57 -12.00 -50.84
N PRO A 59 21.26 -11.70 -50.69
CA PRO A 59 20.77 -10.34 -50.51
C PRO A 59 20.95 -9.88 -49.05
N LEU A 60 21.70 -8.81 -48.84
CA LEU A 60 21.77 -8.13 -47.55
C LEU A 60 20.53 -7.26 -47.33
N GLU A 61 19.86 -7.43 -46.19
CA GLU A 61 18.95 -6.42 -45.66
C GLU A 61 19.74 -5.18 -45.22
N ASN A 62 19.29 -3.99 -45.65
CA ASN A 62 19.38 -2.71 -44.93
C ASN A 62 18.91 -1.57 -45.85
N VAL A 63 17.82 -0.89 -45.49
CA VAL A 63 17.52 0.47 -45.97
C VAL A 63 17.17 1.31 -44.76
N GLU A 64 18.08 2.22 -44.45
CA GLU A 64 18.06 3.10 -43.28
C GLU A 64 17.07 4.26 -43.48
N THR A 65 16.40 4.71 -42.41
CA THR A 65 15.43 5.81 -42.48
C THR A 65 16.15 7.15 -42.61
N ALA A 66 15.98 7.83 -43.75
CA ALA A 66 16.56 9.15 -43.97
C ALA A 66 15.86 10.24 -43.13
N GLU A 67 16.62 10.89 -42.24
CA GLU A 67 16.17 12.07 -41.49
C GLU A 67 16.18 13.34 -42.35
N ALA A 68 15.29 14.29 -42.05
CA ALA A 68 15.20 15.56 -42.76
C ALA A 68 15.95 16.68 -42.03
N VAL A 69 16.98 17.24 -42.66
CA VAL A 69 17.75 18.38 -42.14
C VAL A 69 17.16 19.70 -42.66
N VAL A 70 16.85 20.62 -41.75
CA VAL A 70 16.43 22.00 -42.08
C VAL A 70 17.58 22.96 -41.76
N THR A 71 17.86 23.89 -42.67
CA THR A 71 18.90 24.92 -42.50
C THR A 71 18.32 26.32 -42.62
N GLU A 72 18.47 27.13 -41.57
CA GLU A 72 18.31 28.59 -41.63
C GLU A 72 19.66 29.30 -41.65
N THR A 73 19.69 30.55 -42.10
CA THR A 73 20.89 31.40 -42.14
C THR A 73 20.56 32.75 -41.54
N ASN A 74 21.27 33.16 -40.49
CA ASN A 74 21.09 34.47 -39.88
C ASN A 74 21.81 35.59 -40.67
N SER A 75 21.47 36.84 -40.37
CA SER A 75 21.93 38.04 -41.08
C SER A 75 23.44 38.33 -41.01
N ALA A 76 24.25 37.49 -40.38
CA ALA A 76 25.71 37.59 -40.34
C ALA A 76 26.44 36.53 -41.20
N GLY A 77 25.72 35.60 -41.83
CA GLY A 77 26.28 34.68 -42.84
C GLY A 77 27.21 33.59 -42.32
N LEU A 78 27.15 33.24 -41.02
CA LEU A 78 27.85 32.09 -40.46
C LEU A 78 26.91 30.88 -40.40
N VAL A 79 27.39 29.71 -40.83
CA VAL A 79 26.65 28.44 -40.76
C VAL A 79 27.18 27.61 -39.58
N THR A 80 26.30 27.30 -38.64
CA THR A 80 26.57 26.37 -37.54
C THR A 80 25.48 25.30 -37.51
N SER A 81 25.86 24.03 -37.64
CA SER A 81 24.94 22.91 -37.41
C SER A 81 24.79 22.67 -35.91
N THR A 82 23.55 22.53 -35.43
CA THR A 82 23.25 22.20 -34.05
C THR A 82 21.98 21.36 -33.99
N THR A 83 22.04 20.16 -33.42
CA THR A 83 20.86 19.33 -33.16
C THR A 83 20.01 19.99 -32.08
N VAL A 84 18.73 20.22 -32.35
CA VAL A 84 17.79 20.79 -31.36
C VAL A 84 17.02 19.67 -30.68
N GLU A 85 17.62 19.09 -29.64
CA GLU A 85 16.81 18.62 -28.52
C GLU A 85 16.26 19.84 -27.79
N ASN A 86 14.97 19.85 -27.45
CA ASN A 86 14.31 20.98 -26.82
C ASN A 86 14.18 20.71 -25.30
N PRO A 87 14.96 21.39 -24.44
CA PRO A 87 15.01 21.06 -23.02
C PRO A 87 13.75 21.54 -22.29
N SER A 88 13.27 20.74 -21.35
CA SER A 88 12.37 21.16 -20.27
C SER A 88 13.20 21.56 -19.05
N ASP A 89 12.95 22.75 -18.49
CA ASP A 89 13.66 23.22 -17.29
C ASP A 89 13.38 22.32 -16.08
N GLU A 90 14.40 21.62 -15.58
CA GLU A 90 14.35 20.87 -14.32
C GLU A 90 14.92 21.72 -13.18
N PHE A 91 14.06 22.08 -12.22
CA PHE A 91 14.40 22.99 -11.14
C PHE A 91 15.11 22.24 -9.98
N THR A 92 16.41 22.02 -10.11
CA THR A 92 17.22 21.29 -9.11
C THR A 92 17.47 22.12 -7.84
N VAL A 93 16.65 21.88 -6.81
CA VAL A 93 16.99 22.23 -5.42
C VAL A 93 18.02 21.22 -4.91
N LYS A 94 19.10 21.71 -4.29
CA LYS A 94 20.06 20.85 -3.58
C LYS A 94 19.54 20.52 -2.19
N ASP A 95 19.56 19.24 -1.85
CA ASP A 95 19.60 18.75 -0.47
C ASP A 95 20.65 17.63 -0.41
N PRO A 96 21.58 17.60 0.57
CA PRO A 96 22.65 16.63 0.63
C PRO A 96 22.29 15.37 1.48
N ASP A 97 23.23 14.43 1.50
CA ASP A 97 23.39 13.36 2.50
C ASP A 97 22.34 12.23 2.54
N ASN A 98 22.62 11.16 1.78
CA ASN A 98 22.64 9.80 2.34
C ASN A 98 23.48 8.82 1.50
N ASP A 99 24.54 8.26 2.08
CA ASP A 99 25.23 7.04 1.62
C ASP A 99 25.69 6.25 2.86
N PRO A 100 25.41 4.93 3.00
CA PRO A 100 25.44 4.28 4.32
C PRO A 100 26.70 3.42 4.57
N SER A 101 27.50 3.72 5.61
CA SER A 101 28.51 2.78 6.11
C SER A 101 28.93 2.89 7.59
N THR A 102 28.46 1.92 8.40
CA THR A 102 29.10 1.38 9.63
C THR A 102 29.21 2.26 10.91
N PRO A 103 29.37 1.66 12.12
CA PRO A 103 28.91 2.27 13.38
C PRO A 103 29.99 2.58 14.44
N SER A 104 29.67 3.45 15.42
CA SER A 104 30.09 3.28 16.83
C SER A 104 29.26 4.09 17.84
N GLU A 105 29.22 3.58 19.08
CA GLU A 105 29.16 4.22 20.41
C GLU A 105 28.34 5.51 20.69
N ALA A 106 27.57 5.44 21.80
CA ALA A 106 27.18 6.54 22.68
C ALA A 106 28.12 6.56 23.93
N PRO A 107 27.97 7.44 24.96
CA PRO A 107 27.00 8.53 25.16
C PRO A 107 27.58 9.87 25.71
N ARG A 108 26.74 10.93 25.78
CA ARG A 108 26.57 11.75 27.02
C ARG A 108 25.52 12.88 26.95
N GLU A 109 24.81 13.04 28.08
CA GLU A 109 24.28 14.23 28.77
C GLU A 109 24.18 15.60 28.01
N GLY A 110 22.99 16.21 28.02
CA GLY A 110 22.77 17.60 27.54
C GLY A 110 21.35 18.13 27.70
N THR A 111 21.06 18.77 28.84
CA THR A 111 19.79 19.40 29.24
C THR A 111 19.09 20.30 28.20
N GLY A 112 17.76 20.24 28.11
CA GLY A 112 16.94 21.27 27.48
C GLY A 112 15.44 20.93 27.51
N ALA A 113 14.61 21.86 28.00
CA ALA A 113 13.15 21.76 27.94
C ALA A 113 12.59 22.92 27.13
N ASP A 114 11.48 22.69 26.41
CA ASP A 114 10.41 23.67 26.28
C ASP A 114 9.07 23.00 25.90
N GLU A 115 7.99 23.77 25.96
CA GLU A 115 6.58 23.34 25.94
C GLU A 115 6.00 23.02 24.54
N THR A 116 4.86 22.33 24.51
CA THR A 116 3.90 22.39 23.39
C THR A 116 2.47 22.61 23.91
N PRO A 117 1.63 23.44 23.24
CA PRO A 117 0.42 23.99 23.86
C PRO A 117 -0.89 23.23 23.56
N VAL A 118 -1.85 23.33 24.47
CA VAL A 118 -3.24 22.86 24.32
C VAL A 118 -4.15 24.04 23.90
N PRO A 119 -5.06 23.89 22.92
CA PRO A 119 -6.01 24.93 22.56
C PRO A 119 -7.22 24.98 23.52
N SER A 120 -7.58 26.18 23.97
CA SER A 120 -8.73 26.42 24.87
C SER A 120 -10.09 26.41 24.16
N ALA A 121 -11.17 26.26 24.94
CA ALA A 121 -12.56 26.35 24.47
C ALA A 121 -13.40 27.26 25.38
N GLU A 122 -14.38 27.97 24.79
CA GLU A 122 -15.45 28.78 25.42
C GLU A 122 -16.45 29.21 24.29
N PRO A 123 -17.64 29.83 24.54
CA PRO A 123 -18.11 30.51 25.76
C PRO A 123 -19.51 30.09 26.29
N GLU A 124 -20.00 30.83 27.29
CA GLU A 124 -21.14 30.54 28.18
C GLU A 124 -22.59 30.73 27.65
N GLN A 125 -23.53 30.07 28.33
CA GLN A 125 -24.83 30.61 28.82
C GLN A 125 -25.57 29.53 29.65
N GLY A 126 -26.25 29.78 30.78
CA GLY A 126 -26.30 30.97 31.63
C GLY A 126 -27.54 31.02 32.56
N GLY A 127 -27.35 31.20 33.88
CA GLY A 127 -28.34 31.86 34.76
C GLY A 127 -29.16 31.05 35.80
N SER A 128 -29.02 31.50 37.06
CA SER A 128 -30.11 31.80 38.03
C SER A 128 -30.45 30.84 39.20
N THR A 129 -30.13 31.30 40.43
CA THR A 129 -30.93 31.22 41.69
C THR A 129 -31.35 29.85 42.28
N ALA A 130 -31.36 29.59 43.59
CA ALA A 130 -31.29 30.44 44.80
C ALA A 130 -30.64 29.67 45.98
N ALA A 131 -30.53 30.29 47.17
CA ALA A 131 -29.98 29.67 48.39
C ALA A 131 -31.01 29.56 49.52
N ALA A 132 -31.00 28.45 50.27
CA ALA A 132 -31.59 28.34 51.62
C ALA A 132 -31.11 27.08 52.39
N ASP A 133 -30.56 27.33 53.58
CA ASP A 133 -30.63 26.55 54.84
C ASP A 133 -29.97 25.15 55.02
N GLU A 134 -29.68 24.84 56.29
CA GLU A 134 -28.98 23.64 56.76
C GLU A 134 -29.94 22.47 57.07
N SER A 135 -29.59 21.24 56.65
CA SER A 135 -30.04 19.98 57.26
C SER A 135 -29.06 18.85 56.90
N ALA A 136 -29.01 17.79 57.72
CA ALA A 136 -27.84 16.91 57.84
C ALA A 136 -27.99 15.51 57.21
N GLU A 137 -26.89 14.74 57.29
CA GLU A 137 -26.65 13.34 56.88
C GLU A 137 -26.32 13.09 55.38
N PRO A 138 -25.52 12.03 55.06
CA PRO A 138 -24.60 11.25 55.89
C PRO A 138 -23.11 11.48 55.50
N GLY A 139 -22.18 11.07 56.37
CA GLY A 139 -20.73 11.24 56.12
C GLY A 139 -20.14 10.22 55.13
N ASP A 140 -19.21 10.69 54.29
CA ASP A 140 -18.33 9.85 53.46
C ASP A 140 -17.36 9.07 54.35
N GLY A 141 -17.41 7.75 54.31
CA GLY A 141 -16.62 6.83 55.15
C GLY A 141 -15.20 6.57 54.65
N SER A 142 -14.56 7.55 54.01
CA SER A 142 -13.18 7.46 53.53
C SER A 142 -12.17 7.55 54.69
N PRO A 143 -11.28 6.55 54.90
CA PRO A 143 -10.31 6.60 56.00
C PRO A 143 -9.39 7.81 55.89
N GLN A 144 -9.16 8.49 57.02
CA GLN A 144 -8.25 9.64 57.11
C GLN A 144 -7.03 9.29 57.98
N PRO A 145 -5.81 9.20 57.43
CA PRO A 145 -4.63 8.81 58.20
C PRO A 145 -4.19 9.93 59.14
N SER A 146 -4.38 9.72 60.45
CA SER A 146 -3.85 10.60 61.51
C SER A 146 -2.43 10.18 61.88
N SER A 147 -1.41 10.93 61.41
CA SER A 147 -0.02 10.72 61.87
C SER A 147 0.31 11.60 63.08
N THR A 148 0.80 10.98 64.16
CA THR A 148 1.26 11.69 65.37
C THR A 148 2.80 11.71 65.41
N PRO A 149 3.45 12.86 65.65
CA PRO A 149 4.91 12.94 65.79
C PRO A 149 5.40 12.39 67.16
N PRO A 150 6.66 11.94 67.25
CA PRO A 150 7.24 11.29 68.43
C PRO A 150 7.48 12.25 69.60
N ILE A 151 7.65 11.68 70.80
CA ILE A 151 8.18 12.36 72.00
C ILE A 151 9.57 11.78 72.33
N PRO A 152 10.61 12.59 72.60
CA PRO A 152 11.94 12.05 72.91
C PRO A 152 11.95 11.25 74.22
N ALA A 153 12.14 9.93 74.11
CA ALA A 153 12.19 9.03 75.25
C ALA A 153 13.46 9.24 76.11
N GLY A 154 13.28 9.47 77.40
CA GLY A 154 14.35 9.41 78.39
C GLY A 154 14.52 7.98 78.89
N ALA A 155 15.66 7.35 78.61
CA ALA A 155 15.91 5.93 78.88
C ALA A 155 15.60 5.47 80.32
N PRO A 156 15.20 4.21 80.47
CA PRO A 156 16.19 3.21 80.91
C PRO A 156 16.43 2.07 79.90
N THR A 157 17.55 1.38 80.06
CA THR A 157 17.82 0.08 79.45
C THR A 157 16.91 -1.01 80.02
N SER A 158 16.46 -1.93 79.19
CA SER A 158 15.82 -3.19 79.58
C SER A 158 16.83 -4.21 80.13
N ASP A 159 16.34 -5.25 80.82
CA ASP A 159 17.17 -6.30 81.44
C ASP A 159 17.93 -7.18 80.41
N ASP A 160 17.58 -7.11 79.12
CA ASP A 160 18.29 -7.75 78.00
C ASP A 160 19.50 -6.94 77.48
N GLY A 161 19.60 -5.66 77.83
CA GLY A 161 20.68 -4.76 77.39
C GLY A 161 20.37 -3.87 76.19
N THR A 162 19.15 -3.92 75.64
CA THR A 162 18.68 -2.95 74.64
C THR A 162 18.24 -1.62 75.27
N THR A 163 18.06 -0.60 74.43
CA THR A 163 17.57 0.73 74.80
C THR A 163 16.38 1.11 73.93
N VAL A 164 15.37 1.76 74.53
CA VAL A 164 14.32 2.47 73.78
C VAL A 164 14.96 3.61 72.98
N LEU A 165 14.69 3.64 71.67
CA LEU A 165 15.28 4.59 70.72
C LEU A 165 14.34 5.77 70.44
N GLU A 166 13.06 5.47 70.21
CA GLU A 166 12.00 6.43 69.89
C GLU A 166 10.66 5.83 70.36
N ASP A 167 9.73 6.69 70.78
CA ASP A 167 8.45 6.32 71.40
C ASP A 167 7.32 7.24 70.89
N ILE A 168 6.19 6.65 70.56
CA ILE A 168 4.98 7.33 70.09
C ILE A 168 3.81 6.87 70.94
N GLN A 169 3.32 7.73 71.82
CA GLN A 169 2.09 7.49 72.58
C GLN A 169 1.01 8.50 72.17
N THR A 170 -0.24 8.05 72.13
CA THR A 170 -1.41 8.88 71.84
C THR A 170 -2.42 8.80 72.98
N ASP A 171 -2.97 9.92 73.43
CA ASP A 171 -4.01 9.93 74.48
C ASP A 171 -5.38 9.52 73.94
N SER A 172 -5.69 9.92 72.70
CA SER A 172 -6.81 9.44 71.89
C SER A 172 -6.57 9.83 70.43
N ALA A 173 -6.74 8.89 69.51
CA ALA A 173 -6.38 9.06 68.09
C ALA A 173 -7.58 9.00 67.11
N GLY A 174 -8.81 8.98 67.65
CA GLY A 174 -9.99 8.53 66.92
C GLY A 174 -10.17 7.01 67.01
N GLY A 175 -11.18 6.47 66.32
CA GLY A 175 -11.33 5.02 66.15
C GLY A 175 -10.43 4.51 65.02
N PHE A 176 -9.80 3.36 65.20
CA PHE A 176 -9.06 2.64 64.16
C PHE A 176 -9.03 1.14 64.47
N SER A 177 -8.79 0.32 63.45
CA SER A 177 -8.76 -1.15 63.57
C SER A 177 -7.48 -1.80 63.03
N MET A 178 -6.62 -1.02 62.37
CA MET A 178 -5.35 -1.45 61.79
C MET A 178 -4.23 -0.44 62.13
N VAL A 179 -3.01 -0.93 62.38
CA VAL A 179 -1.80 -0.11 62.64
C VAL A 179 -0.63 -0.59 61.80
N GLY A 180 0.05 0.34 61.14
CA GLY A 180 1.41 0.13 60.62
C GLY A 180 2.35 1.21 61.16
N VAL A 181 3.66 1.04 60.97
CA VAL A 181 4.67 2.01 61.44
C VAL A 181 5.61 2.33 60.29
N THR A 182 5.89 3.63 60.08
CA THR A 182 6.89 4.11 59.11
C THR A 182 7.97 4.95 59.79
N TRP A 183 9.13 5.13 59.15
CA TRP A 183 10.26 5.91 59.72
C TRP A 183 11.07 6.67 58.67
N ASP A 184 11.85 7.66 59.10
CA ASP A 184 12.85 8.31 58.24
C ASP A 184 14.22 7.60 58.33
N ILE A 185 14.61 7.12 59.51
CA ILE A 185 15.80 6.27 59.75
C ILE A 185 15.46 5.21 60.81
N LEU A 186 15.88 3.96 60.57
CA LEU A 186 15.95 2.91 61.58
C LEU A 186 17.19 2.06 61.26
N SER A 187 18.17 1.99 62.17
CA SER A 187 19.46 1.33 61.89
C SER A 187 20.24 0.95 63.15
N GLY A 188 20.88 -0.21 63.16
CA GLY A 188 21.67 -0.74 64.28
C GLY A 188 21.47 -2.24 64.47
N ASP A 189 22.19 -2.81 65.45
CA ASP A 189 22.03 -4.21 65.86
C ASP A 189 20.87 -4.36 66.87
N ASP A 190 20.31 -5.57 66.96
CA ASP A 190 19.22 -5.97 67.89
C ASP A 190 17.98 -5.06 67.89
N LEU A 191 17.64 -4.52 66.71
CA LEU A 191 16.47 -3.66 66.51
C LEU A 191 15.13 -4.40 66.65
N GLY A 192 14.22 -3.85 67.46
CA GLY A 192 12.83 -4.29 67.59
C GLY A 192 11.85 -3.13 67.45
N LEU A 193 10.64 -3.43 66.97
CA LEU A 193 9.50 -2.51 66.98
C LEU A 193 8.31 -3.21 67.65
N HIS A 194 7.71 -2.53 68.61
CA HIS A 194 6.63 -3.06 69.45
C HIS A 194 5.43 -2.11 69.35
N ILE A 195 4.24 -2.65 69.14
CA ILE A 195 2.97 -1.90 69.08
C ILE A 195 2.04 -2.42 70.17
N ARG A 196 1.40 -1.53 70.93
CA ARG A 196 0.20 -1.86 71.71
C ARG A 196 -0.89 -0.82 71.52
N THR A 197 -2.11 -1.19 71.89
CA THR A 197 -3.31 -0.42 71.56
C THR A 197 -4.35 -0.47 72.68
N LEU A 198 -5.15 0.58 72.82
CA LEU A 198 -6.21 0.71 73.82
C LEU A 198 -7.57 0.37 73.22
N THR A 199 -8.05 -0.84 73.50
CA THR A 199 -9.39 -1.32 73.15
C THR A 199 -10.38 -1.04 74.29
N ALA A 200 -11.64 -1.44 74.12
CA ALA A 200 -12.65 -1.35 75.18
C ALA A 200 -12.33 -2.18 76.45
N ASP A 201 -11.52 -3.24 76.33
CA ASP A 201 -11.12 -4.10 77.45
C ASP A 201 -9.82 -3.64 78.15
N GLY A 202 -9.10 -2.68 77.57
CA GLY A 202 -7.88 -2.09 78.12
C GLY A 202 -6.73 -2.01 77.11
N TRP A 203 -5.51 -1.82 77.62
CA TRP A 203 -4.31 -1.92 76.79
C TRP A 203 -4.04 -3.38 76.40
N SER A 204 -3.77 -3.61 75.13
CA SER A 204 -3.31 -4.92 74.63
C SER A 204 -1.94 -5.30 75.20
N GLU A 205 -1.61 -6.58 75.09
CA GLU A 205 -0.21 -7.01 75.08
C GLU A 205 0.56 -6.33 73.93
N TRP A 206 1.89 -6.32 74.00
CA TRP A 206 2.73 -5.83 72.92
C TRP A 206 2.74 -6.83 71.74
N TYR A 207 2.45 -6.34 70.55
CA TYR A 207 2.69 -7.01 69.28
C TYR A 207 4.09 -6.65 68.79
N GLU A 208 4.99 -7.63 68.69
CA GLU A 208 6.25 -7.44 67.96
C GLU A 208 5.97 -7.39 66.45
N VAL A 209 6.59 -6.43 65.77
CA VAL A 209 6.54 -6.29 64.31
C VAL A 209 7.95 -6.14 63.79
N THR A 210 8.38 -7.02 62.88
CA THR A 210 9.74 -6.94 62.33
C THR A 210 9.85 -5.75 61.37
N PRO A 211 10.82 -4.84 61.52
CA PRO A 211 11.19 -3.92 60.44
C PRO A 211 11.89 -4.70 59.31
N ASP A 212 11.48 -4.52 58.06
CA ASP A 212 12.06 -5.26 56.92
C ASP A 212 13.46 -4.73 56.55
N GLN A 213 14.50 -5.30 57.16
CA GLN A 213 15.87 -4.78 57.08
C GLN A 213 16.65 -5.14 55.80
N GLU A 214 16.17 -6.09 55.00
CA GLU A 214 16.78 -6.43 53.70
C GLU A 214 16.27 -5.52 52.56
N GLU A 215 15.21 -4.72 52.78
CA GLU A 215 14.72 -3.74 51.82
C GLU A 215 15.28 -2.34 52.10
N THR A 216 16.33 -1.94 51.37
CA THR A 216 16.98 -0.62 51.53
C THR A 216 16.11 0.59 51.17
N GLU A 217 14.87 0.36 50.71
CA GLU A 217 13.94 1.39 50.24
C GLU A 217 12.62 1.41 51.04
N GLN A 218 12.17 0.28 51.62
CA GLN A 218 10.93 0.21 52.38
C GLN A 218 11.12 0.54 53.86
N LYS A 219 10.82 1.78 54.24
CA LYS A 219 10.90 2.27 55.62
C LYS A 219 9.60 2.07 56.40
N ALA A 220 9.10 0.83 56.42
CA ALA A 220 7.80 0.48 57.01
C ALA A 220 7.78 -0.93 57.61
N THR A 221 6.90 -1.16 58.59
CA THR A 221 6.46 -2.51 58.97
C THR A 221 5.35 -3.00 58.04
N GLY A 222 5.04 -4.29 58.07
CA GLY A 222 3.69 -4.75 57.70
C GLY A 222 2.62 -4.13 58.60
N VAL A 223 1.38 -4.05 58.11
CA VAL A 223 0.22 -3.57 58.88
C VAL A 223 -0.44 -4.71 59.66
N ILE A 224 -0.72 -4.47 60.94
CA ILE A 224 -1.37 -5.40 61.86
C ILE A 224 -2.82 -4.98 62.14
N TYR A 225 -3.73 -5.95 62.29
CA TYR A 225 -5.06 -5.73 62.87
C TYR A 225 -4.96 -5.64 64.40
N VAL A 226 -5.71 -4.74 65.02
CA VAL A 226 -5.58 -4.40 66.46
C VAL A 226 -6.91 -4.32 67.21
N GLU A 227 -8.00 -4.81 66.61
CA GLU A 227 -9.37 -4.64 67.15
C GLU A 227 -9.80 -3.18 67.22
N ASP A 228 -11.06 -2.92 67.61
CA ASP A 228 -11.62 -1.57 67.68
C ASP A 228 -10.90 -0.75 68.76
N SER A 229 -9.92 0.05 68.34
CA SER A 229 -8.94 0.73 69.18
C SER A 229 -9.10 2.25 69.15
N THR A 230 -8.66 2.91 70.23
CA THR A 230 -8.84 4.36 70.45
C THR A 230 -7.56 5.13 70.76
N ALA A 231 -6.48 4.42 71.09
CA ALA A 231 -5.13 4.95 71.28
C ALA A 231 -4.10 3.88 70.93
N VAL A 232 -2.93 4.31 70.46
CA VAL A 232 -1.75 3.49 70.13
C VAL A 232 -0.55 3.92 70.98
N GLU A 233 0.32 2.97 71.26
CA GLU A 233 1.68 3.17 71.75
C GLU A 233 2.65 2.34 70.88
N VAL A 234 3.71 2.97 70.37
CA VAL A 234 4.72 2.33 69.49
C VAL A 234 6.11 2.62 70.02
N GLN A 235 6.86 1.56 70.30
CA GLN A 235 8.19 1.64 70.89
C GLN A 235 9.24 0.98 69.98
N ALA A 236 10.30 1.71 69.64
CA ALA A 236 11.50 1.14 69.02
C ALA A 236 12.55 0.80 70.08
N THR A 237 13.14 -0.39 69.97
CA THR A 237 14.26 -0.86 70.80
C THR A 237 15.47 -1.17 69.94
N GLY A 238 16.68 -1.10 70.49
CA GLY A 238 17.91 -1.53 69.80
C GLY A 238 19.14 -1.58 70.71
N ALA A 239 20.22 -2.17 70.21
CA ALA A 239 21.51 -2.21 70.92
C ALA A 239 22.14 -0.82 71.07
N VAL A 240 23.08 -0.67 72.02
CA VAL A 240 23.75 0.60 72.32
C VAL A 240 24.55 1.12 71.12
N GLY A 241 23.99 2.10 70.42
CA GLY A 241 24.54 2.68 69.18
C GLY A 241 23.56 2.67 68.00
N ALA A 242 22.45 1.92 68.12
CA ALA A 242 21.34 1.97 67.18
C ALA A 242 20.63 3.34 67.18
N ARG A 243 19.80 3.57 66.15
CA ARG A 243 19.02 4.79 65.95
C ARG A 243 17.64 4.50 65.38
N ALA A 244 16.66 5.23 65.88
CA ALA A 244 15.41 5.53 65.19
C ALA A 244 15.34 7.06 65.02
N GLU A 245 14.89 7.54 63.87
CA GLU A 245 14.55 8.94 63.65
C GLU A 245 13.29 9.03 62.77
N GLY A 246 12.29 9.81 63.19
CA GLY A 246 11.14 10.20 62.37
C GLY A 246 10.04 9.14 62.26
N MET A 247 9.86 8.33 63.30
CA MET A 247 8.82 7.30 63.32
C MET A 247 7.41 7.90 63.33
N ARG A 248 6.46 7.17 62.72
CA ARG A 248 5.04 7.53 62.62
C ARG A 248 4.19 6.28 62.76
N ALA A 249 3.24 6.29 63.68
CA ALA A 249 2.13 5.35 63.65
C ALA A 249 1.17 5.75 62.50
N VAL A 250 0.83 4.79 61.66
CA VAL A 250 -0.18 4.92 60.59
C VAL A 250 -1.41 4.17 61.05
N LEU A 251 -2.45 4.93 61.38
CA LEU A 251 -3.73 4.43 61.90
C LEU A 251 -4.75 4.39 60.77
N ILE A 252 -5.39 3.24 60.59
CA ILE A 252 -6.42 3.03 59.56
C ILE A 252 -7.66 2.45 60.22
N ASP A 253 -8.80 3.11 59.99
CA ASP A 253 -10.12 2.57 60.28
C ASP A 253 -10.67 1.88 59.01
N THR A 254 -10.93 0.57 59.10
CA THR A 254 -11.71 -0.16 58.11
C THR A 254 -12.84 -0.93 58.77
N PRO A 255 -14.03 -0.32 58.94
CA PRO A 255 -15.16 -0.97 59.58
C PRO A 255 -15.73 -2.10 58.71
N ALA A 256 -16.29 -3.11 59.38
CA ALA A 256 -17.03 -4.18 58.73
C ALA A 256 -18.40 -3.67 58.23
N GLN A 257 -18.74 -4.04 57.00
CA GLN A 257 -19.97 -3.64 56.32
C GLN A 257 -21.04 -4.73 56.46
N SER A 258 -22.32 -4.37 56.47
CA SER A 258 -23.43 -5.34 56.45
C SER A 258 -23.50 -6.17 55.17
N SER A 259 -22.78 -5.75 54.12
CA SER A 259 -22.56 -6.45 52.85
C SER A 259 -21.37 -7.41 52.86
N ASP A 260 -20.53 -7.43 53.92
CA ASP A 260 -19.30 -8.19 53.92
C ASP A 260 -19.52 -9.72 53.95
N PRO A 261 -18.67 -10.50 53.25
CA PRO A 261 -18.75 -11.95 53.25
C PRO A 261 -18.32 -12.52 54.61
N SER A 262 -19.31 -13.00 55.35
CA SER A 262 -19.15 -13.97 56.46
C SER A 262 -18.91 -15.38 55.93
N ALA A 263 -18.40 -16.28 56.78
CA ALA A 263 -18.13 -17.68 56.41
C ALA A 263 -19.37 -18.44 55.87
N ALA A 264 -20.58 -18.08 56.33
CA ALA A 264 -21.83 -18.66 55.84
C ALA A 264 -22.18 -18.19 54.41
N SER A 265 -21.83 -16.95 54.07
CA SER A 265 -22.00 -16.39 52.72
C SER A 265 -20.88 -16.78 51.76
N ALA A 266 -19.64 -16.93 52.23
CA ALA A 266 -18.52 -17.41 51.41
C ALA A 266 -18.76 -18.85 50.91
N ALA A 267 -19.40 -19.69 51.72
CA ALA A 267 -19.85 -21.03 51.31
C ALA A 267 -20.96 -21.03 50.23
N ALA A 268 -21.60 -19.88 49.96
CA ALA A 268 -22.65 -19.71 48.95
C ALA A 268 -22.23 -18.84 47.74
N ALA A 269 -21.10 -18.14 47.81
CA ALA A 269 -20.64 -17.19 46.80
C ALA A 269 -19.74 -17.88 45.74
N VAL A 270 -20.34 -18.68 44.87
CA VAL A 270 -19.65 -19.26 43.70
C VAL A 270 -19.69 -18.26 42.53
N ASN A 271 -18.54 -18.01 41.90
CA ASN A 271 -18.47 -17.40 40.57
C ASN A 271 -18.44 -18.53 39.52
N GLY A 272 -19.43 -18.58 38.63
CA GLY A 272 -19.53 -19.60 37.60
C GLY A 272 -20.58 -20.69 37.90
N GLU A 273 -20.82 -21.52 36.88
CA GLU A 273 -21.99 -22.38 36.76
C GLU A 273 -22.19 -23.39 37.92
N THR A 274 -23.41 -23.44 38.46
CA THR A 274 -23.74 -24.24 39.65
C THR A 274 -23.72 -25.75 39.37
N THR A 275 -22.55 -26.37 39.47
CA THR A 275 -22.43 -27.83 39.57
C THR A 275 -22.91 -28.29 40.95
N THR A 276 -24.23 -28.42 41.10
CA THR A 276 -24.89 -28.83 42.33
C THR A 276 -24.42 -30.20 42.81
N GLY A 277 -23.58 -30.23 43.84
CA GLY A 277 -23.46 -31.37 44.76
C GLY A 277 -22.77 -32.62 44.21
N THR A 278 -21.71 -32.50 43.42
CA THR A 278 -20.81 -33.65 43.15
C THR A 278 -19.66 -33.69 44.15
N VAL A 279 -19.45 -34.84 44.78
CA VAL A 279 -18.44 -35.04 45.85
C VAL A 279 -17.01 -34.93 45.29
N LEU A 280 -16.06 -34.44 46.11
CA LEU A 280 -14.60 -34.37 45.87
C LEU A 280 -13.90 -35.68 45.42
N ALA A 281 -14.65 -36.78 45.34
CA ALA A 281 -14.21 -38.12 44.93
C ALA A 281 -14.48 -38.46 43.44
N THR A 282 -15.22 -37.63 42.69
CA THR A 282 -15.52 -37.91 41.26
C THR A 282 -14.71 -37.08 40.27
N SER A 283 -13.99 -36.05 40.70
CA SER A 283 -13.03 -35.32 39.85
C SER A 283 -11.65 -35.99 39.91
N GLY A 284 -11.08 -36.28 38.74
CA GLY A 284 -9.72 -36.79 38.62
C GLY A 284 -8.65 -35.76 39.01
N PHE A 285 -8.96 -34.47 38.88
CA PHE A 285 -8.06 -33.33 39.10
C PHE A 285 -8.21 -32.69 40.51
N VAL A 286 -7.32 -31.73 40.81
CA VAL A 286 -7.40 -30.87 42.01
C VAL A 286 -8.21 -29.61 41.65
N PRO A 287 -9.42 -29.40 42.23
CA PRO A 287 -10.27 -28.27 41.89
C PRO A 287 -9.75 -26.95 42.49
N GLN A 288 -10.20 -25.82 41.94
CA GLN A 288 -10.06 -24.52 42.58
C GLN A 288 -10.92 -24.49 43.87
N PRO A 289 -10.38 -24.01 45.01
CA PRO A 289 -11.17 -23.86 46.23
C PRO A 289 -12.12 -22.66 46.14
N ASN A 290 -13.18 -22.66 46.96
CA ASN A 290 -14.07 -21.51 47.09
C ASN A 290 -13.30 -20.27 47.54
N MET A 291 -13.50 -19.14 46.87
CA MET A 291 -12.70 -17.93 47.04
C MET A 291 -13.58 -16.67 46.93
N ILE A 292 -13.38 -15.75 47.86
CA ILE A 292 -13.98 -14.42 47.86
C ILE A 292 -13.17 -13.56 46.89
N THR A 293 -13.73 -13.26 45.72
CA THR A 293 -13.08 -12.43 44.70
C THR A 293 -12.96 -10.97 45.10
N ARG A 294 -12.08 -10.21 44.45
CA ARG A 294 -11.88 -8.76 44.69
C ARG A 294 -13.19 -7.96 44.76
N SER A 295 -14.10 -8.22 43.81
CA SER A 295 -15.44 -7.62 43.74
C SER A 295 -16.39 -8.00 44.90
N ARG A 296 -16.08 -9.04 45.68
CA ARG A 296 -16.89 -9.53 46.82
C ARG A 296 -16.41 -9.03 48.18
N TRP A 297 -15.12 -8.72 48.33
CA TRP A 297 -14.60 -8.09 49.56
C TRP A 297 -14.44 -6.57 49.44
N GLY A 298 -14.75 -5.99 48.27
CA GLY A 298 -14.73 -4.54 48.06
C GLY A 298 -13.32 -3.99 47.81
N ALA A 299 -12.55 -4.67 46.98
CA ALA A 299 -11.20 -4.25 46.62
C ALA A 299 -11.19 -2.93 45.83
N MET A 300 -10.17 -2.11 46.10
CA MET A 300 -9.81 -0.97 45.25
C MET A 300 -9.31 -1.44 43.87
N ALA A 301 -9.37 -0.54 42.89
CA ALA A 301 -8.94 -0.82 41.52
C ALA A 301 -7.41 -0.87 41.45
N GLN A 302 -6.88 -1.97 40.93
CA GLN A 302 -5.45 -2.16 40.68
C GLN A 302 -4.97 -1.19 39.59
N ASP A 303 -3.93 -0.41 39.87
CA ASP A 303 -3.36 0.59 38.95
C ASP A 303 -1.82 0.55 38.97
N GLY A 304 -1.18 0.83 37.84
CA GLY A 304 0.29 0.94 37.74
C GLY A 304 1.12 -0.33 37.98
N CYS A 305 0.53 -1.54 38.04
CA CYS A 305 1.29 -2.75 38.35
C CYS A 305 2.29 -3.19 37.27
N GLU A 306 3.38 -3.80 37.73
CA GLU A 306 4.38 -4.49 36.91
C GLU A 306 3.81 -5.70 36.14
N ALA A 307 4.56 -6.16 35.14
CA ALA A 307 4.24 -7.36 34.38
C ALA A 307 4.30 -8.65 35.24
N ASN A 308 3.45 -9.61 34.89
CA ASN A 308 3.45 -10.95 35.49
C ASN A 308 4.79 -11.67 35.25
N SER A 309 5.14 -12.61 36.15
CA SER A 309 6.26 -13.54 35.95
C SER A 309 5.99 -14.51 34.78
N ASP A 310 7.03 -15.12 34.20
CA ASP A 310 6.83 -16.12 33.12
C ASP A 310 6.09 -17.40 33.58
N THR A 311 6.10 -17.69 34.88
CA THR A 311 5.57 -18.92 35.51
C THR A 311 5.58 -18.81 37.04
N ILE A 312 4.86 -19.69 37.73
CA ILE A 312 5.04 -19.95 39.17
C ILE A 312 6.02 -21.13 39.37
N LYS A 313 6.85 -21.06 40.42
CA LYS A 313 7.82 -22.10 40.82
C LYS A 313 7.76 -22.48 42.30
N ALA A 314 7.24 -21.61 43.17
CA ALA A 314 7.10 -21.88 44.61
C ALA A 314 5.97 -21.05 45.24
N VAL A 315 5.60 -21.38 46.49
CA VAL A 315 4.59 -20.69 47.29
C VAL A 315 5.17 -20.30 48.65
N ALA A 316 5.10 -19.00 48.97
CA ALA A 316 5.52 -18.42 50.23
C ALA A 316 4.34 -18.37 51.21
N VAL A 317 4.53 -18.90 52.41
CA VAL A 317 3.56 -18.81 53.50
C VAL A 317 3.96 -17.68 54.45
N HIS A 318 3.02 -16.76 54.65
CA HIS A 318 3.12 -15.54 55.48
C HIS A 318 2.09 -15.55 56.62
N HIS A 319 2.18 -14.57 57.52
CA HIS A 319 1.08 -14.23 58.43
C HIS A 319 0.90 -12.71 58.53
N THR A 320 -0.10 -12.24 59.28
CA THR A 320 -0.38 -10.79 59.45
C THR A 320 -0.05 -10.23 60.83
N ALA A 321 0.52 -11.03 61.75
CA ALA A 321 1.07 -10.66 63.07
C ALA A 321 0.18 -9.91 64.10
N GLY A 322 -0.99 -9.38 63.72
CA GLY A 322 -1.92 -8.68 64.60
C GLY A 322 -2.84 -9.57 65.44
N SER A 323 -3.83 -8.95 66.09
CA SER A 323 -4.78 -9.67 66.95
C SER A 323 -5.51 -10.79 66.22
N ASN A 324 -5.76 -11.87 66.97
CA ASN A 324 -6.55 -13.01 66.53
C ASN A 324 -8.05 -12.83 66.84
N ASN A 325 -8.46 -11.75 67.50
CA ASN A 325 -9.85 -11.51 67.91
C ASN A 325 -10.64 -10.73 66.86
N TYR A 326 -11.03 -11.40 65.78
CA TYR A 326 -11.93 -10.85 64.75
C TYR A 326 -12.94 -11.91 64.32
N SER A 327 -14.18 -11.48 64.03
CA SER A 327 -15.24 -12.35 63.53
C SER A 327 -15.13 -12.56 62.02
N SER A 328 -15.74 -13.63 61.49
CA SER A 328 -15.70 -13.93 60.04
C SER A 328 -16.30 -12.85 59.13
N GLY A 329 -17.08 -11.90 59.68
CA GLY A 329 -17.59 -10.73 58.95
C GLY A 329 -16.60 -9.56 58.89
N GLN A 330 -15.66 -9.48 59.84
CA GLN A 330 -14.58 -8.47 59.83
C GLN A 330 -13.43 -8.84 58.88
N SER A 331 -13.30 -10.11 58.48
CA SER A 331 -12.22 -10.58 57.61
C SER A 331 -12.07 -9.75 56.33
N ALA A 332 -13.18 -9.38 55.68
CA ALA A 332 -13.14 -8.53 54.48
C ALA A 332 -12.66 -7.10 54.77
N SER A 333 -13.00 -6.52 55.92
CA SER A 333 -12.54 -5.18 56.29
C SER A 333 -11.06 -5.14 56.68
N ILE A 334 -10.55 -6.22 57.27
CA ILE A 334 -9.11 -6.42 57.49
C ILE A 334 -8.37 -6.52 56.15
N VAL A 335 -8.88 -7.28 55.17
CA VAL A 335 -8.27 -7.35 53.83
C VAL A 335 -8.27 -5.98 53.14
N ARG A 336 -9.35 -5.19 53.25
CA ARG A 336 -9.37 -3.79 52.78
C ARG A 336 -8.35 -2.91 53.50
N GLY A 337 -8.16 -3.07 54.81
CA GLY A 337 -7.16 -2.33 55.59
C GLY A 337 -5.73 -2.66 55.16
N ILE A 338 -5.45 -3.94 54.88
CA ILE A 338 -4.17 -4.40 54.31
C ILE A 338 -3.97 -3.84 52.90
N GLN A 339 -5.01 -3.79 52.06
CA GLN A 339 -4.94 -3.16 50.74
C GLN A 339 -4.67 -1.65 50.83
N TYR A 340 -5.40 -0.93 51.68
CA TYR A 340 -5.28 0.51 51.87
C TYR A 340 -3.89 0.93 52.37
N TYR A 341 -3.30 0.17 53.30
CA TYR A 341 -1.93 0.42 53.73
C TYR A 341 -0.94 0.28 52.57
N HIS A 342 -0.97 -0.84 51.84
CA HIS A 342 -0.08 -1.06 50.71
C HIS A 342 -0.23 0.00 49.61
N GLU A 343 -1.44 0.26 49.13
CA GLU A 343 -1.68 1.17 48.01
C GLU A 343 -1.54 2.65 48.41
N VAL A 344 -2.21 3.07 49.49
CA VAL A 344 -2.34 4.50 49.85
C VAL A 344 -1.22 4.97 50.78
N THR A 345 -0.65 4.10 51.62
CA THR A 345 0.47 4.47 52.51
C THR A 345 1.84 4.15 51.90
N LEU A 346 2.01 2.97 51.30
CA LEU A 346 3.31 2.53 50.75
C LEU A 346 3.45 2.78 49.23
N GLY A 347 2.40 3.26 48.55
CA GLY A 347 2.43 3.57 47.12
C GLY A 347 2.53 2.33 46.21
N TRP A 348 2.14 1.15 46.71
CA TRP A 348 2.13 -0.07 45.91
C TRP A 348 0.97 -0.10 44.91
N CYS A 349 1.15 -0.86 43.82
CA CYS A 349 0.16 -0.93 42.73
C CYS A 349 -1.12 -1.75 43.06
N ASP A 350 -1.04 -2.59 44.08
CA ASP A 350 -2.11 -3.45 44.61
C ASP A 350 -1.63 -4.11 45.91
N ILE A 351 -2.52 -4.74 46.69
CA ILE A 351 -2.17 -5.60 47.84
C ILE A 351 -1.03 -6.58 47.52
N GLY A 352 -0.08 -6.72 48.45
CA GLY A 352 1.17 -7.46 48.19
C GLY A 352 1.04 -8.98 48.05
N TYR A 353 0.07 -9.59 48.74
CA TYR A 353 -0.17 -11.04 48.70
C TYR A 353 -1.10 -11.41 47.56
N ASN A 354 -0.81 -12.50 46.83
CA ASN A 354 -1.72 -13.03 45.82
C ASN A 354 -3.02 -13.57 46.45
N PHE A 355 -2.94 -14.10 47.67
CA PHE A 355 -4.08 -14.64 48.41
C PHE A 355 -3.94 -14.39 49.91
N LEU A 356 -5.08 -14.30 50.61
CA LEU A 356 -5.14 -14.28 52.06
C LEU A 356 -6.10 -15.38 52.56
N VAL A 357 -5.83 -15.96 53.73
CA VAL A 357 -6.68 -17.00 54.34
C VAL A 357 -6.95 -16.63 55.80
N ASP A 358 -8.22 -16.57 56.18
CA ASP A 358 -8.63 -16.21 57.54
C ASP A 358 -8.73 -17.41 58.49
N GLN A 359 -8.93 -17.14 59.79
CA GLN A 359 -9.03 -18.18 60.82
C GLN A 359 -10.27 -19.07 60.69
N TYR A 360 -11.23 -18.69 59.85
CA TYR A 360 -12.46 -19.43 59.55
C TYR A 360 -12.35 -20.27 58.26
N GLY A 361 -11.23 -20.17 57.54
CA GLY A 361 -10.98 -20.87 56.28
C GLY A 361 -11.52 -20.12 55.05
N GLN A 362 -11.90 -18.85 55.18
CA GLN A 362 -12.24 -18.01 54.03
C GLN A 362 -10.97 -17.65 53.26
N ILE A 363 -10.95 -17.92 51.96
CA ILE A 363 -9.85 -17.55 51.07
C ILE A 363 -10.25 -16.29 50.30
N PHE A 364 -9.40 -15.28 50.31
CA PHE A 364 -9.56 -14.04 49.57
C PHE A 364 -8.62 -14.02 48.36
N GLU A 365 -9.15 -13.63 47.20
CA GLU A 365 -8.34 -13.17 46.08
C GLU A 365 -7.64 -11.87 46.50
N GLY A 366 -6.33 -11.90 46.67
CA GLY A 366 -5.54 -10.71 46.91
C GLY A 366 -5.22 -10.01 45.59
N LYS A 367 -3.92 -9.99 45.24
CA LYS A 367 -3.42 -9.30 44.04
C LYS A 367 -4.11 -9.77 42.75
N GLY A 368 -4.66 -8.83 41.99
CA GLY A 368 -5.58 -9.10 40.89
C GLY A 368 -5.01 -10.02 39.80
N GLY A 369 -5.83 -10.98 39.35
CA GLY A 369 -5.43 -11.99 38.36
C GLY A 369 -4.68 -13.20 38.93
N GLY A 370 -4.30 -13.18 40.21
CA GLY A 370 -3.68 -14.31 40.92
C GLY A 370 -4.38 -15.66 40.78
N PRO A 371 -5.73 -15.74 40.64
CA PRO A 371 -6.42 -17.00 40.36
C PRO A 371 -6.08 -17.68 39.03
N THR A 372 -5.56 -16.95 38.04
CA THR A 372 -5.32 -17.48 36.68
C THR A 372 -3.84 -17.40 36.29
N PHE A 373 -3.20 -16.26 36.58
CA PHE A 373 -1.87 -15.91 36.08
C PHE A 373 -0.76 -16.04 37.16
N PRO A 374 0.52 -16.12 36.73
CA PRO A 374 1.72 -15.98 37.56
C PRO A 374 1.97 -14.52 37.99
N VAL A 375 1.01 -13.94 38.71
CA VAL A 375 1.02 -12.52 39.10
C VAL A 375 2.18 -12.21 40.07
N HIS A 376 2.98 -11.22 39.72
CA HIS A 376 4.11 -10.76 40.53
C HIS A 376 3.61 -10.16 41.85
N GLY A 377 4.00 -10.75 42.99
CA GLY A 377 3.63 -10.28 44.33
C GLY A 377 4.45 -9.08 44.80
N ALA A 378 4.10 -8.56 45.98
CA ALA A 378 4.91 -7.63 46.76
C ALA A 378 4.91 -8.09 48.23
N HIS A 379 5.63 -9.16 48.55
CA HIS A 379 5.52 -9.83 49.85
C HIS A 379 6.82 -10.41 50.42
N ALA A 380 7.91 -10.45 49.64
CA ALA A 380 9.20 -11.04 50.03
C ALA A 380 10.37 -10.47 49.18
N SER A 381 10.37 -9.16 48.92
CA SER A 381 11.43 -8.47 48.16
C SER A 381 11.80 -9.17 46.83
N THR A 382 13.09 -9.36 46.58
CA THR A 382 13.67 -10.09 45.44
C THR A 382 13.12 -11.51 45.18
N TRP A 383 12.36 -12.10 46.12
CA TRP A 383 11.73 -13.42 46.00
C TRP A 383 10.29 -13.40 45.49
N ASN A 384 9.71 -12.21 45.24
CA ASN A 384 8.38 -12.06 44.64
C ASN A 384 8.30 -12.69 43.24
N TRP A 385 9.38 -12.63 42.46
CA TRP A 385 9.45 -13.21 41.12
C TRP A 385 9.25 -14.73 41.14
N GLN A 386 8.32 -15.20 40.30
CA GLN A 386 8.00 -16.61 40.10
C GLN A 386 7.50 -17.33 41.37
N THR A 387 6.97 -16.60 42.36
CA THR A 387 6.34 -17.19 43.55
C THR A 387 4.88 -16.73 43.74
N VAL A 388 4.19 -17.35 44.69
CA VAL A 388 2.84 -16.97 45.13
C VAL A 388 2.88 -16.71 46.63
N GLY A 389 2.51 -15.53 47.07
CA GLY A 389 2.35 -15.21 48.49
C GLY A 389 0.95 -15.54 48.99
N VAL A 390 0.88 -16.36 50.04
CA VAL A 390 -0.36 -16.63 50.80
C VAL A 390 -0.17 -16.15 52.24
N SER A 391 -0.97 -15.16 52.67
CA SER A 391 -0.92 -14.65 54.04
C SER A 391 -2.02 -15.18 54.93
N LEU A 392 -1.64 -15.72 56.09
CA LEU A 392 -2.55 -16.20 57.12
C LEU A 392 -2.91 -15.04 58.04
N MET A 393 -4.20 -14.68 58.09
CA MET A 393 -4.68 -13.55 58.88
C MET A 393 -4.72 -13.92 60.38
N MET A 394 -3.55 -13.93 61.02
CA MET A 394 -3.34 -14.29 62.42
C MET A 394 -1.97 -13.84 62.94
N ASN A 395 -1.81 -13.77 64.26
CA ASN A 395 -0.50 -13.90 64.92
C ASN A 395 -0.24 -15.37 65.28
N SER A 396 0.70 -16.00 64.58
CA SER A 396 1.10 -17.40 64.81
C SER A 396 2.22 -17.60 65.85
N ASN A 397 2.72 -16.53 66.47
CA ASN A 397 3.55 -16.66 67.66
C ASN A 397 2.67 -16.92 68.89
N THR A 398 1.58 -16.16 69.04
CA THR A 398 0.66 -16.26 70.18
C THR A 398 -0.41 -17.35 70.02
N ALA A 399 -0.94 -17.58 68.81
CA ALA A 399 -2.02 -18.54 68.56
C ALA A 399 -1.62 -19.75 67.69
N GLN A 400 -2.39 -20.84 67.81
CA GLN A 400 -2.35 -21.98 66.89
C GLN A 400 -3.24 -21.71 65.67
N PRO A 401 -2.81 -22.02 64.44
CA PRO A 401 -3.67 -21.91 63.26
C PRO A 401 -4.84 -22.91 63.34
N SER A 402 -6.03 -22.49 62.95
CA SER A 402 -7.23 -23.33 63.00
C SER A 402 -7.19 -24.43 61.94
N ASN A 403 -7.94 -25.53 62.17
CA ASN A 403 -8.08 -26.58 61.16
C ASN A 403 -8.78 -26.08 59.89
N ALA A 404 -9.65 -25.06 59.98
CA ALA A 404 -10.32 -24.48 58.81
C ALA A 404 -9.33 -23.66 57.97
N MET A 405 -8.54 -22.80 58.62
CA MET A 405 -7.46 -22.04 57.99
C MET A 405 -6.45 -22.95 57.30
N LEU A 406 -5.99 -24.02 57.97
CA LEU A 406 -5.01 -24.94 57.40
C LEU A 406 -5.59 -25.78 56.26
N ASN A 407 -6.83 -26.26 56.35
CA ASN A 407 -7.46 -26.97 55.24
C ASN A 407 -7.54 -26.08 53.99
N SER A 408 -8.00 -24.84 54.15
CA SER A 408 -8.11 -23.87 53.06
C SER A 408 -6.74 -23.44 52.48
N LEU A 409 -5.72 -23.27 53.33
CA LEU A 409 -4.33 -23.07 52.89
C LEU A 409 -3.83 -24.26 52.06
N GLU A 410 -4.01 -25.48 52.56
CA GLU A 410 -3.53 -26.69 51.91
C GLU A 410 -4.28 -26.99 50.60
N ASP A 411 -5.58 -26.69 50.52
CA ASP A 411 -6.39 -26.80 49.29
C ASP A 411 -5.95 -25.76 48.25
N LEU A 412 -5.74 -24.50 48.66
CA LEU A 412 -5.25 -23.41 47.80
C LEU A 412 -3.86 -23.72 47.23
N ILE A 413 -2.93 -24.15 48.10
CA ILE A 413 -1.57 -24.51 47.69
C ILE A 413 -1.61 -25.74 46.78
N ALA A 414 -2.40 -26.78 47.09
CA ALA A 414 -2.55 -27.96 46.24
C ALA A 414 -3.07 -27.60 44.85
N TRP A 415 -4.07 -26.72 44.77
CA TRP A 415 -4.60 -26.24 43.49
C TRP A 415 -3.57 -25.46 42.67
N LYS A 416 -2.90 -24.45 43.23
CA LYS A 416 -1.87 -23.68 42.50
C LYS A 416 -0.69 -24.58 42.09
N ILE A 417 -0.25 -25.51 42.94
CA ILE A 417 0.85 -26.44 42.63
C ILE A 417 0.45 -27.43 41.54
N ALA A 418 -0.73 -28.05 41.62
CA ALA A 418 -1.19 -29.01 40.62
C ALA A 418 -1.38 -28.36 39.23
N ASN A 419 -1.90 -27.12 39.17
CA ASN A 419 -2.15 -26.42 37.90
C ASN A 419 -0.93 -25.65 37.35
N ASN A 420 0.20 -25.63 38.08
CA ASN A 420 1.53 -25.25 37.56
C ASN A 420 2.48 -26.45 37.43
N TYR A 421 1.96 -27.68 37.60
CA TYR A 421 2.69 -28.94 37.44
C TYR A 421 3.95 -29.06 38.32
N LEU A 422 3.89 -28.49 39.53
CA LEU A 422 4.98 -28.46 40.50
C LEU A 422 4.94 -29.67 41.46
N ASN A 423 6.09 -30.05 42.02
CA ASN A 423 6.17 -31.07 43.07
C ASN A 423 6.08 -30.42 44.47
N PRO A 424 5.05 -30.67 45.29
CA PRO A 424 4.89 -30.05 46.61
C PRO A 424 5.94 -30.48 47.65
N LEU A 425 6.61 -31.62 47.44
CA LEU A 425 7.76 -32.08 48.24
C LEU A 425 9.11 -31.74 47.57
N GLY A 426 9.08 -30.97 46.49
CA GLY A 426 10.26 -30.57 45.72
C GLY A 426 11.02 -29.39 46.33
N THR A 427 12.19 -29.13 45.75
CA THR A 427 12.99 -27.93 46.01
C THR A 427 13.25 -27.18 44.72
N VAL A 428 13.29 -25.84 44.77
CA VAL A 428 13.69 -24.97 43.66
C VAL A 428 14.84 -24.06 44.09
N THR A 429 15.60 -23.57 43.12
CA THR A 429 16.56 -22.48 43.32
C THR A 429 15.95 -21.19 42.79
N LEU A 430 15.73 -20.23 43.68
CA LEU A 430 15.36 -18.83 43.40
C LEU A 430 16.38 -17.96 44.16
N GLY A 431 16.59 -16.69 43.78
CA GLY A 431 17.55 -15.80 44.47
C GLY A 431 18.97 -16.38 44.70
N GLY A 432 19.41 -17.34 43.88
CA GLY A 432 20.66 -18.09 44.07
C GLY A 432 20.67 -19.15 45.20
N LYS A 433 19.62 -19.25 46.03
CA LYS A 433 19.55 -20.13 47.21
C LYS A 433 18.45 -21.20 47.04
N ARG A 434 18.73 -22.44 47.48
CA ARG A 434 17.82 -23.58 47.28
C ARG A 434 16.81 -23.68 48.41
N ILE A 435 15.53 -23.53 48.08
CA ILE A 435 14.40 -23.56 49.01
C ILE A 435 13.42 -24.69 48.66
N ASN A 436 12.46 -24.96 49.55
CA ASN A 436 11.36 -25.88 49.26
C ASN A 436 10.33 -25.21 48.33
N VAL A 437 9.60 -25.98 47.52
CA VAL A 437 8.51 -25.44 46.67
C VAL A 437 7.38 -24.81 47.49
N ILE A 438 7.20 -25.24 48.74
CA ILE A 438 6.35 -24.55 49.74
C ILE A 438 7.29 -24.11 50.87
N PHE A 439 7.43 -22.81 51.11
CA PHE A 439 8.44 -22.24 52.02
C PHE A 439 7.86 -21.17 52.96
N ARG A 440 8.58 -20.88 54.04
CA ARG A 440 8.28 -19.80 55.00
C ARG A 440 8.85 -18.49 54.46
N HIS A 441 8.27 -17.34 54.79
CA HIS A 441 8.95 -16.07 54.54
C HIS A 441 10.35 -16.02 55.21
N GLY A 442 10.45 -16.45 56.47
CA GLY A 442 11.71 -16.67 57.19
C GLY A 442 12.56 -17.86 56.72
N ASP A 443 12.26 -18.50 55.57
CA ASP A 443 13.24 -19.31 54.84
C ASP A 443 14.08 -18.44 53.87
N VAL A 444 13.61 -17.24 53.50
CA VAL A 444 14.23 -16.36 52.49
C VAL A 444 14.76 -15.03 53.04
N MET A 445 13.99 -14.31 53.88
CA MET A 445 14.33 -13.00 54.46
C MET A 445 14.44 -13.05 56.00
N SER A 446 15.06 -12.03 56.61
CA SER A 446 15.10 -11.84 58.06
C SER A 446 13.75 -11.35 58.64
N THR A 447 12.84 -12.28 58.94
CA THR A 447 11.49 -11.99 59.46
C THR A 447 10.97 -13.11 60.37
N GLU A 448 10.06 -12.79 61.29
CA GLU A 448 9.31 -13.80 62.05
C GLU A 448 8.32 -14.61 61.20
N CYS A 449 7.87 -14.08 60.05
CA CYS A 449 6.80 -14.67 59.23
C CYS A 449 7.13 -16.12 58.76
N PRO A 450 6.19 -17.08 58.80
CA PRO A 450 4.77 -16.99 59.19
C PRO A 450 4.52 -17.25 60.69
N GLY A 451 5.49 -16.98 61.55
CA GLY A 451 5.41 -17.18 63.01
C GLY A 451 5.66 -18.61 63.46
N THR A 452 5.79 -18.73 64.77
CA THR A 452 6.31 -19.92 65.47
C THR A 452 5.45 -21.18 65.26
N ASN A 453 4.12 -21.08 65.36
CA ASN A 453 3.26 -22.27 65.30
C ASN A 453 3.07 -22.78 63.87
N VAL A 454 2.85 -21.91 62.88
CA VAL A 454 2.86 -22.32 61.46
C VAL A 454 4.25 -22.84 61.05
N THR A 455 5.34 -22.20 61.49
CA THR A 455 6.73 -22.69 61.27
C THR A 455 6.89 -24.16 61.67
N ARG A 456 6.43 -24.55 62.86
CA ARG A 456 6.49 -25.94 63.36
C ARG A 456 5.71 -26.92 62.47
N ARG A 457 4.64 -26.45 61.81
CA ARG A 457 3.72 -27.27 61.00
C ARG A 457 4.04 -27.27 59.49
N MET A 458 5.05 -26.54 59.00
CA MET A 458 5.38 -26.50 57.57
C MET A 458 5.68 -27.88 56.94
N SER A 459 6.21 -28.83 57.71
CA SER A 459 6.41 -30.21 57.25
C SER A 459 5.11 -31.01 57.17
N GLU A 460 4.12 -30.68 58.01
CA GLU A 460 2.76 -31.26 57.91
C GLU A 460 2.05 -30.70 56.68
N ILE A 461 2.05 -29.38 56.51
CA ILE A 461 1.43 -28.67 55.38
C ILE A 461 1.97 -29.21 54.04
N ARG A 462 3.29 -29.36 53.89
CA ARG A 462 3.91 -29.96 52.68
C ARG A 462 3.38 -31.36 52.37
N ASN A 463 3.27 -32.21 53.39
CA ASN A 463 2.76 -33.58 53.23
C ASN A 463 1.25 -33.61 52.96
N ALA A 464 0.47 -32.74 53.62
CA ALA A 464 -0.98 -32.65 53.45
C ALA A 464 -1.38 -32.06 52.08
N VAL A 465 -0.59 -31.13 51.54
CA VAL A 465 -0.66 -30.71 50.13
C VAL A 465 -0.29 -31.86 49.20
N ALA A 466 0.82 -32.58 49.48
CA ALA A 466 1.23 -33.72 48.67
C ALA A 466 0.15 -34.81 48.60
N SER A 467 -0.53 -35.13 49.70
CA SER A 467 -1.65 -36.08 49.72
C SER A 467 -2.89 -35.61 48.95
N ARG A 468 -3.10 -34.30 48.75
CA ARG A 468 -4.19 -33.76 47.91
C ARG A 468 -3.90 -33.87 46.42
N VAL A 469 -2.62 -33.78 46.03
CA VAL A 469 -2.16 -33.93 44.64
C VAL A 469 -1.91 -35.42 44.30
N GLN A 470 -1.54 -36.25 45.28
CA GLN A 470 -1.21 -37.66 45.08
C GLN A 470 -2.41 -38.49 44.60
N GLY A 471 -2.21 -39.26 43.53
CA GLY A 471 -3.25 -40.15 42.99
C GLY A 471 -4.36 -39.45 42.22
N LYS A 472 -4.36 -38.11 42.15
CA LYS A 472 -5.13 -37.34 41.19
C LYS A 472 -4.51 -37.51 39.80
N THR A 473 -5.36 -37.74 38.80
CA THR A 473 -4.94 -37.65 37.40
C THR A 473 -4.83 -36.18 37.05
N TYR A 474 -3.63 -35.75 36.67
CA TYR A 474 -3.48 -34.54 35.87
C TYR A 474 -4.28 -34.68 34.57
N SER A 475 -4.50 -33.57 33.88
CA SER A 475 -5.27 -33.55 32.64
C SER A 475 -4.52 -34.20 31.46
N THR A 476 -5.27 -34.49 30.40
CA THR A 476 -4.69 -34.86 29.09
C THR A 476 -3.78 -33.75 28.51
N ILE A 477 -3.97 -32.50 28.95
CA ILE A 477 -3.08 -31.38 28.63
C ILE A 477 -1.72 -31.57 29.31
N TYR A 478 -1.69 -31.88 30.61
CA TYR A 478 -0.44 -32.25 31.30
C TYR A 478 0.23 -33.48 30.71
N ASP A 479 -0.53 -34.56 30.43
CA ASP A 479 0.06 -35.78 29.86
C ASP A 479 0.73 -35.49 28.51
N THR A 480 0.10 -34.63 27.69
CA THR A 480 0.66 -34.15 26.42
C THR A 480 1.91 -33.28 26.65
N TRP A 481 1.88 -32.35 27.60
CA TRP A 481 3.00 -31.48 27.97
C TRP A 481 4.21 -32.28 28.46
N GLN A 482 3.97 -33.22 29.39
CA GLN A 482 4.98 -34.07 29.99
C GLN A 482 5.59 -35.04 28.97
N ALA A 483 4.77 -35.61 28.07
CA ALA A 483 5.26 -36.41 26.94
C ALA A 483 6.13 -35.61 25.94
N ASN A 484 5.95 -34.30 25.87
CA ASN A 484 6.77 -33.37 25.08
C ASN A 484 7.97 -32.78 25.85
N GLY A 485 8.32 -33.33 27.02
CA GLY A 485 9.49 -32.97 27.83
C GLY A 485 9.22 -32.00 28.99
N GLY A 486 7.96 -31.68 29.27
CA GLY A 486 7.56 -30.83 30.39
C GLY A 486 8.18 -29.43 30.33
N ALA A 487 8.58 -28.89 31.48
CA ALA A 487 9.09 -27.53 31.64
C ALA A 487 10.34 -27.19 30.79
N GLY A 488 11.19 -28.18 30.50
CA GLY A 488 12.33 -28.04 29.58
C GLY A 488 12.00 -28.38 28.12
N GLY A 489 10.82 -28.96 27.89
CA GLY A 489 10.34 -29.48 26.61
C GLY A 489 9.70 -28.42 25.71
N ARG A 490 9.02 -28.87 24.64
CA ARG A 490 8.57 -28.04 23.51
C ARG A 490 7.88 -26.74 23.95
N TYR A 491 6.87 -26.84 24.80
CA TYR A 491 6.02 -25.72 25.21
C TYR A 491 6.61 -24.85 26.33
N GLY A 492 7.60 -25.35 27.08
CA GLY A 492 8.18 -24.65 28.22
C GLY A 492 7.33 -24.75 29.50
N VAL A 493 7.42 -23.73 30.35
CA VAL A 493 6.69 -23.62 31.64
C VAL A 493 5.26 -23.09 31.47
N VAL A 494 4.39 -23.33 32.46
CA VAL A 494 3.00 -22.82 32.47
C VAL A 494 3.01 -21.30 32.63
N TYR A 495 2.35 -20.59 31.72
CA TYR A 495 2.16 -19.13 31.77
C TYR A 495 0.71 -18.77 32.15
N GLU A 496 -0.28 -19.57 31.75
CA GLU A 496 -1.67 -19.44 32.17
C GLU A 496 -2.19 -20.81 32.59
N MET A 497 -2.73 -20.90 33.81
CA MET A 497 -3.21 -22.17 34.35
C MET A 497 -4.40 -22.71 33.55
N GLU A 498 -4.64 -24.02 33.68
CA GLU A 498 -5.65 -24.72 32.89
C GLU A 498 -7.08 -24.22 33.21
N HIS A 499 -7.68 -23.52 32.25
CA HIS A 499 -8.99 -22.88 32.40
C HIS A 499 -10.00 -23.38 31.36
N GLY A 500 -11.28 -23.01 31.53
CA GLY A 500 -12.36 -23.37 30.62
C GLY A 500 -12.48 -22.38 29.45
N VAL A 501 -12.58 -22.91 28.23
CA VAL A 501 -12.65 -22.13 26.98
C VAL A 501 -13.79 -22.62 26.09
N SER A 502 -14.12 -21.88 25.03
CA SER A 502 -15.19 -22.26 24.09
C SER A 502 -14.94 -23.62 23.44
N GLY A 503 -15.68 -24.65 23.88
CA GLY A 503 -15.59 -26.02 23.37
C GLY A 503 -14.56 -26.93 24.04
N GLY A 504 -13.89 -26.49 25.11
CA GLY A 504 -12.83 -27.28 25.73
C GLY A 504 -12.19 -26.65 26.98
N ARG A 505 -10.93 -27.04 27.23
CA ARG A 505 -10.04 -26.45 28.24
C ARG A 505 -8.67 -26.18 27.60
N GLN A 506 -7.96 -25.17 28.09
CA GLN A 506 -6.65 -24.81 27.55
C GLN A 506 -5.67 -24.44 28.66
N THR A 507 -4.39 -24.75 28.46
CA THR A 507 -3.25 -24.23 29.22
C THR A 507 -2.35 -23.48 28.26
N ASN A 508 -1.96 -22.25 28.61
CA ASN A 508 -0.97 -21.47 27.86
C ASN A 508 0.40 -21.58 28.55
N PHE A 509 1.43 -21.74 27.75
CA PHE A 509 2.81 -21.98 28.17
C PHE A 509 3.72 -20.94 27.53
N ALA A 510 4.89 -20.70 28.14
CA ALA A 510 5.83 -19.67 27.69
C ALA A 510 6.32 -19.81 26.22
N ARG A 511 6.07 -20.95 25.55
CA ARG A 511 6.39 -21.20 24.12
C ARG A 511 5.28 -21.96 23.37
N GLY A 512 4.01 -21.73 23.72
CA GLY A 512 2.87 -22.31 22.99
C GLY A 512 1.63 -22.58 23.85
N SER A 513 0.67 -23.31 23.31
CA SER A 513 -0.52 -23.75 24.06
C SER A 513 -0.90 -25.20 23.77
N ILE A 514 -1.70 -25.78 24.67
CA ILE A 514 -2.34 -27.08 24.49
C ILE A 514 -3.81 -26.94 24.85
N TYR A 515 -4.66 -27.17 23.86
CA TYR A 515 -6.12 -27.16 23.95
C TYR A 515 -6.65 -28.60 23.93
N ALA A 516 -7.57 -28.91 24.85
CA ALA A 516 -8.31 -30.16 24.89
C ALA A 516 -9.80 -29.90 24.66
N ALA A 517 -10.34 -30.38 23.55
CA ALA A 517 -11.76 -30.31 23.22
C ALA A 517 -12.61 -31.19 24.16
N THR A 518 -13.90 -30.88 24.26
CA THR A 518 -14.88 -31.67 25.04
C THR A 518 -15.05 -33.12 24.56
N ASP A 519 -14.64 -33.46 23.35
CA ASP A 519 -14.61 -34.84 22.83
C ASP A 519 -13.31 -35.61 23.16
N GLY A 520 -12.35 -34.96 23.80
CA GLY A 520 -11.03 -35.50 24.14
C GLY A 520 -9.94 -35.24 23.09
N THR A 521 -10.25 -34.60 21.96
CA THR A 521 -9.25 -34.24 20.94
C THR A 521 -8.28 -33.19 21.48
N ILE A 522 -6.98 -33.43 21.30
CA ILE A 522 -5.92 -32.48 21.69
C ILE A 522 -5.40 -31.75 20.45
N PHE A 523 -5.36 -30.42 20.52
CA PHE A 523 -4.64 -29.57 19.58
C PHE A 523 -3.52 -28.83 20.33
N THR A 524 -2.33 -28.83 19.75
CA THR A 524 -1.16 -28.14 20.31
C THR A 524 -0.70 -27.05 19.34
N VAL A 525 -0.22 -25.94 19.88
CA VAL A 525 0.27 -24.77 19.14
C VAL A 525 1.65 -24.43 19.68
N ALA A 526 2.68 -24.35 18.83
CA ALA A 526 4.08 -24.15 19.26
C ALA A 526 4.97 -23.65 18.11
N ASN A 527 6.26 -23.47 18.39
CA ASN A 527 7.23 -22.89 17.45
C ASN A 527 6.77 -21.49 16.99
N GLY A 528 7.24 -21.00 15.84
CA GLY A 528 6.83 -19.69 15.31
C GLY A 528 5.31 -19.47 15.15
N ILE A 529 4.50 -20.53 15.02
CA ILE A 529 3.04 -20.45 15.05
C ILE A 529 2.52 -20.21 16.47
N GLY A 530 3.07 -20.90 17.47
CA GLY A 530 2.79 -20.68 18.90
C GLY A 530 3.28 -19.33 19.42
N ASP A 531 4.48 -18.91 19.03
CA ASP A 531 5.04 -17.59 19.36
C ASP A 531 4.13 -16.47 18.81
N LYS A 532 3.61 -16.66 17.58
CA LYS A 532 2.65 -15.75 16.96
C LYS A 532 1.27 -15.77 17.64
N TYR A 533 0.77 -16.94 18.02
CA TYR A 533 -0.50 -17.09 18.75
C TYR A 533 -0.43 -16.44 20.13
N ALA A 534 0.67 -16.62 20.86
CA ALA A 534 0.94 -15.95 22.13
C ALA A 534 0.96 -14.42 21.98
N ALA A 535 1.66 -13.91 20.96
CA ALA A 535 1.72 -12.48 20.65
C ALA A 535 0.38 -11.85 20.20
N LEU A 536 -0.65 -12.68 19.95
CA LEU A 536 -2.02 -12.25 19.64
C LEU A 536 -2.97 -12.36 20.86
N GLY A 537 -2.48 -12.77 22.02
CA GLY A 537 -3.29 -13.01 23.23
C GLY A 537 -3.89 -14.42 23.32
N TYR A 538 -3.32 -15.40 22.62
CA TYR A 538 -3.82 -16.78 22.53
C TYR A 538 -5.31 -16.81 22.13
N GLU A 539 -6.15 -17.57 22.84
CA GLU A 539 -7.59 -17.72 22.62
C GLU A 539 -8.41 -16.47 22.99
N HIS A 540 -7.86 -15.56 23.80
CA HIS A 540 -8.46 -14.26 24.09
C HIS A 540 -8.32 -13.30 22.88
N GLY A 541 -7.46 -13.67 21.91
CA GLY A 541 -7.24 -12.96 20.66
C GLY A 541 -8.27 -13.25 19.56
N THR A 542 -8.14 -12.53 18.44
CA THR A 542 -9.09 -12.58 17.29
C THR A 542 -9.17 -13.93 16.57
N LEU A 543 -8.27 -14.86 16.86
CA LEU A 543 -8.27 -16.20 16.28
C LEU A 543 -9.11 -17.21 17.06
N GLY A 544 -9.34 -17.02 18.37
CA GLY A 544 -9.91 -18.05 19.23
C GLY A 544 -9.10 -19.36 19.25
N VAL A 545 -9.69 -20.43 19.79
CA VAL A 545 -8.99 -21.72 19.98
C VAL A 545 -8.60 -22.41 18.65
N PRO A 546 -7.53 -23.23 18.63
CA PRO A 546 -7.18 -24.04 17.46
C PRO A 546 -8.30 -25.02 17.07
N THR A 547 -8.54 -25.18 15.77
CA THR A 547 -9.57 -26.05 15.17
C THR A 547 -8.97 -27.24 14.41
N GLY A 548 -7.66 -27.44 14.51
CA GLY A 548 -6.94 -28.54 13.90
C GLY A 548 -5.46 -28.57 14.30
N PRO A 549 -4.73 -29.63 13.94
CA PRO A 549 -3.28 -29.73 14.16
C PRO A 549 -2.49 -28.76 13.26
N GLU A 550 -1.24 -28.50 13.67
CA GLU A 550 -0.20 -27.90 12.82
C GLU A 550 0.11 -28.83 11.64
N ILE A 551 -0.05 -28.32 10.41
CA ILE A 551 0.24 -29.04 9.15
C ILE A 551 1.51 -28.45 8.56
N CYS A 552 2.63 -29.16 8.69
CA CYS A 552 3.93 -28.82 8.13
C CYS A 552 4.25 -29.61 6.85
N GLY A 553 5.24 -29.14 6.09
CA GLY A 553 5.65 -29.77 4.83
C GLY A 553 4.82 -29.34 3.62
N ILE A 554 4.09 -28.22 3.74
CA ILE A 554 3.56 -27.50 2.58
C ILE A 554 4.71 -26.79 1.84
N LYS A 555 4.37 -26.04 0.77
CA LYS A 555 5.32 -25.41 -0.16
C LYS A 555 6.54 -24.78 0.54
N ASP A 556 7.72 -25.02 -0.02
CA ASP A 556 9.01 -24.47 0.45
C ASP A 556 9.31 -24.74 1.94
N GLY A 557 8.73 -25.81 2.50
CA GLY A 557 8.97 -26.28 3.87
C GLY A 557 8.14 -25.58 4.96
N GLY A 558 7.12 -24.81 4.58
CA GLY A 558 6.27 -24.09 5.54
C GLY A 558 5.31 -24.97 6.34
N CYS A 559 4.60 -24.31 7.25
CA CYS A 559 3.57 -24.88 8.12
C CYS A 559 2.34 -23.97 8.20
N TYR A 560 1.18 -24.53 8.54
CA TYR A 560 0.01 -23.74 8.92
C TYR A 560 -0.82 -24.42 10.00
N GLN A 561 -1.60 -23.63 10.74
CA GLN A 561 -2.60 -24.15 11.69
C GLN A 561 -3.89 -23.34 11.59
N LYS A 562 -5.03 -24.01 11.76
CA LYS A 562 -6.36 -23.39 11.74
C LYS A 562 -6.85 -23.11 13.15
N PHE A 563 -7.57 -22.01 13.29
CA PHE A 563 -8.21 -21.52 14.50
C PHE A 563 -9.68 -21.17 14.18
N GLN A 564 -10.46 -20.71 15.16
CA GLN A 564 -11.87 -20.34 14.92
C GLN A 564 -12.01 -19.14 13.98
N GLY A 565 -11.17 -18.11 14.13
CA GLY A 565 -11.19 -16.87 13.33
C GLY A 565 -10.40 -16.92 12.02
N GLY A 566 -9.64 -17.98 11.75
CA GLY A 566 -8.84 -18.09 10.52
C GLY A 566 -7.68 -19.08 10.61
N ALA A 567 -6.49 -18.65 10.19
CA ALA A 567 -5.27 -19.46 10.25
C ALA A 567 -4.03 -18.62 10.57
N ILE A 568 -3.03 -19.25 11.17
CA ILE A 568 -1.65 -18.76 11.17
C ILE A 568 -0.86 -19.60 10.17
N LEU A 569 -0.04 -18.98 9.34
CA LEU A 569 0.87 -19.66 8.44
C LEU A 569 2.30 -19.18 8.69
N TRP A 570 3.25 -20.11 8.63
CA TRP A 570 4.67 -19.87 8.84
C TRP A 570 5.48 -20.41 7.66
N SER A 571 6.49 -19.65 7.24
CA SER A 571 7.58 -20.17 6.40
C SER A 571 8.91 -19.60 6.85
N ASN A 572 10.01 -20.30 6.58
CA ASN A 572 11.36 -19.84 6.88
C ASN A 572 11.72 -18.52 6.15
N ALA A 573 11.03 -18.18 5.05
CA ALA A 573 11.26 -16.96 4.28
C ALA A 573 10.42 -15.75 4.76
N THR A 574 9.36 -15.97 5.54
CA THR A 574 8.38 -14.93 5.91
C THR A 574 8.19 -14.74 7.42
N GLY A 575 8.51 -15.75 8.23
CA GLY A 575 8.00 -15.83 9.61
C GLY A 575 6.53 -16.23 9.64
N ALA A 576 5.88 -16.02 10.80
CA ALA A 576 4.48 -16.38 11.04
C ALA A 576 3.53 -15.18 10.95
N HIS A 577 2.49 -15.31 10.12
CA HIS A 577 1.47 -14.28 9.89
C HIS A 577 0.07 -14.88 10.01
N ILE A 578 -0.89 -14.10 10.52
CA ILE A 578 -2.31 -14.48 10.46
C ILE A 578 -2.84 -14.31 9.04
N SER A 579 -3.88 -15.04 8.67
CA SER A 579 -4.71 -14.69 7.53
C SER A 579 -6.17 -15.04 7.86
N ILE A 580 -7.06 -14.06 7.73
CA ILE A 580 -8.44 -14.10 8.23
C ILE A 580 -9.45 -13.57 7.18
N GLY A 581 -10.74 -13.71 7.47
CA GLY A 581 -11.82 -13.00 6.77
C GLY A 581 -11.88 -13.14 5.24
N ALA A 582 -12.22 -12.03 4.57
CA ALA A 582 -12.40 -11.96 3.12
C ALA A 582 -11.08 -12.06 2.35
N ILE A 583 -10.00 -11.50 2.89
CA ILE A 583 -8.66 -11.56 2.27
C ILE A 583 -8.15 -13.01 2.20
N ARG A 584 -8.25 -13.76 3.30
CA ARG A 584 -7.93 -15.20 3.33
C ARG A 584 -8.80 -16.01 2.36
N THR A 585 -10.07 -15.64 2.21
CA THR A 585 -10.99 -16.29 1.28
C THR A 585 -10.55 -16.04 -0.17
N LYS A 586 -10.18 -14.81 -0.52
CA LYS A 586 -9.66 -14.47 -1.84
C LYS A 586 -8.34 -15.17 -2.16
N TRP A 587 -7.45 -15.28 -1.17
CA TRP A 587 -6.21 -16.04 -1.32
C TRP A 587 -6.46 -17.54 -1.51
N ALA A 588 -7.53 -18.09 -0.91
CA ALA A 588 -7.95 -19.48 -1.11
C ALA A 588 -8.39 -19.77 -2.56
N GLU A 589 -9.19 -18.87 -3.16
CA GLU A 589 -9.53 -18.92 -4.60
C GLU A 589 -8.26 -18.98 -5.46
N TYR A 590 -7.24 -18.21 -5.06
CA TYR A 590 -5.95 -18.13 -5.73
C TYR A 590 -4.93 -19.20 -5.30
N ARG A 591 -5.40 -20.32 -4.75
CA ARG A 591 -4.61 -21.53 -4.38
C ARG A 591 -3.61 -21.36 -3.23
N TYR A 592 -3.85 -20.38 -2.35
CA TYR A 592 -3.01 -20.07 -1.19
C TYR A 592 -1.53 -19.90 -1.59
N GLU A 593 -0.60 -20.49 -0.83
CA GLU A 593 0.84 -20.39 -1.07
C GLU A 593 1.27 -20.99 -2.42
N ASN A 594 0.46 -21.89 -3.00
CA ASN A 594 0.72 -22.51 -4.31
C ASN A 594 0.30 -21.62 -5.49
N GLY A 595 -0.34 -20.48 -5.24
CA GLY A 595 -0.55 -19.42 -6.22
C GLY A 595 0.70 -18.56 -6.45
N THR A 596 0.65 -17.62 -7.39
CA THR A 596 1.79 -16.71 -7.66
C THR A 596 2.04 -15.69 -6.54
N LEU A 597 1.11 -15.53 -5.59
CA LEU A 597 1.28 -14.69 -4.41
C LEU A 597 2.27 -15.28 -3.39
N GLY A 598 2.41 -16.60 -3.30
CA GLY A 598 3.20 -17.23 -2.23
C GLY A 598 2.61 -17.00 -0.83
N TYR A 599 3.46 -17.06 0.19
CA TYR A 599 3.09 -16.83 1.60
C TYR A 599 2.80 -15.35 1.92
N PRO A 600 2.03 -15.05 2.97
CA PRO A 600 1.89 -13.69 3.49
C PRO A 600 3.25 -13.17 4.01
N THR A 601 3.47 -11.87 3.88
CA THR A 601 4.65 -11.15 4.38
C THR A 601 4.31 -10.08 5.43
N THR A 602 3.02 -9.87 5.67
CA THR A 602 2.45 -9.14 6.80
C THR A 602 1.24 -9.91 7.34
N ASP A 603 0.79 -9.56 8.54
CA ASP A 603 -0.61 -9.79 8.92
C ASP A 603 -1.57 -8.95 8.03
N GLU A 604 -2.88 -9.07 8.27
CA GLU A 604 -3.87 -8.19 7.68
C GLU A 604 -3.85 -6.81 8.38
N ILE A 605 -3.62 -5.75 7.61
CA ILE A 605 -3.50 -4.36 8.06
C ILE A 605 -4.79 -3.63 7.66
N CYS A 606 -5.65 -3.37 8.65
CA CYS A 606 -6.93 -2.68 8.50
C CYS A 606 -6.85 -1.21 8.94
N GLY A 607 -7.90 -0.45 8.62
CA GLY A 607 -8.00 0.98 8.99
C GLY A 607 -7.37 1.92 7.95
N ILE A 608 -7.08 1.42 6.75
CA ILE A 608 -6.78 2.28 5.59
C ILE A 608 -8.08 2.92 5.05
N LYS A 609 -7.97 3.72 3.98
CA LYS A 609 -9.04 4.57 3.43
C LYS A 609 -10.39 3.86 3.34
N ASP A 610 -11.46 4.56 3.70
CA ASP A 610 -12.84 4.07 3.71
C ASP A 610 -13.08 2.78 4.54
N GLY A 611 -12.21 2.53 5.54
CA GLY A 611 -12.28 1.37 6.43
C GLY A 611 -11.77 0.07 5.83
N GLY A 612 -11.00 0.12 4.74
CA GLY A 612 -10.45 -1.06 4.09
C GLY A 612 -9.30 -1.74 4.85
N CYS A 613 -8.87 -2.87 4.29
CA CYS A 613 -7.76 -3.69 4.79
C CYS A 613 -6.87 -4.17 3.63
N TYR A 614 -5.63 -4.54 3.93
CA TYR A 614 -4.76 -5.26 2.99
C TYR A 614 -3.89 -6.31 3.68
N GLN A 615 -3.48 -7.33 2.92
CA GLN A 615 -2.40 -8.24 3.30
C GLN A 615 -1.35 -8.27 2.17
N LYS A 616 -0.08 -8.14 2.54
CA LYS A 616 1.04 -8.33 1.60
C LYS A 616 1.44 -9.81 1.57
N TYR A 617 1.89 -10.24 0.39
CA TYR A 617 2.41 -11.58 0.12
C TYR A 617 3.74 -11.47 -0.63
N GLN A 618 4.44 -12.59 -0.82
CA GLN A 618 5.72 -12.63 -1.53
C GLN A 618 5.62 -12.11 -2.99
N GLY A 619 4.49 -12.35 -3.66
CA GLY A 619 4.24 -11.97 -5.06
C GLY A 619 3.36 -10.73 -5.27
N GLY A 620 2.91 -10.03 -4.22
CA GLY A 620 2.04 -8.86 -4.36
C GLY A 620 1.21 -8.56 -3.11
N ALA A 621 -0.05 -8.15 -3.31
CA ALA A 621 -0.98 -7.89 -2.22
C ALA A 621 -2.41 -8.31 -2.57
N ILE A 622 -3.22 -8.55 -1.54
CA ILE A 622 -4.69 -8.55 -1.64
C ILE A 622 -5.18 -7.35 -0.83
N LEU A 623 -6.13 -6.60 -1.39
CA LEU A 623 -6.82 -5.53 -0.68
C LEU A 623 -8.31 -5.82 -0.63
N TRP A 624 -8.94 -5.41 0.47
CA TRP A 624 -10.37 -5.48 0.68
C TRP A 624 -10.93 -4.11 1.06
N SER A 625 -12.09 -3.77 0.50
CA SER A 625 -12.95 -2.71 1.04
C SER A 625 -14.40 -3.18 1.07
N ASN A 626 -15.23 -2.58 1.93
CA ASN A 626 -16.67 -2.87 1.95
C ASN A 626 -17.38 -2.50 0.62
N ALA A 627 -16.79 -1.59 -0.18
CA ALA A 627 -17.36 -1.16 -1.46
C ALA A 627 -16.96 -2.05 -2.65
N THR A 628 -15.78 -2.69 -2.60
CA THR A 628 -15.23 -3.45 -3.75
C THR A 628 -15.13 -4.96 -3.50
N GLY A 629 -15.07 -5.42 -2.24
CA GLY A 629 -14.68 -6.79 -1.92
C GLY A 629 -13.16 -7.00 -1.96
N ALA A 630 -12.72 -8.25 -1.90
CA ALA A 630 -11.30 -8.61 -1.88
C ALA A 630 -10.76 -8.88 -3.29
N HIS A 631 -9.70 -8.16 -3.69
CA HIS A 631 -9.07 -8.25 -5.01
C HIS A 631 -7.54 -8.34 -4.91
N ILE A 632 -6.95 -9.08 -5.84
CA ILE A 632 -5.52 -9.32 -5.97
C ILE A 632 -4.89 -8.21 -6.81
N SER A 633 -3.76 -7.64 -6.37
CA SER A 633 -2.96 -6.73 -7.20
C SER A 633 -1.48 -7.17 -7.16
N ILE A 634 -0.90 -7.37 -8.34
CA ILE A 634 0.43 -7.98 -8.55
C ILE A 634 1.22 -7.24 -9.64
N GLY A 635 2.46 -7.66 -9.86
CA GLY A 635 3.24 -7.32 -11.06
C GLY A 635 3.37 -5.82 -11.38
N ALA A 636 3.47 -5.51 -12.68
CA ALA A 636 3.68 -4.15 -13.16
C ALA A 636 2.48 -3.23 -12.94
N ILE A 637 1.25 -3.76 -12.90
CA ILE A 637 0.04 -3.00 -12.60
C ILE A 637 0.08 -2.49 -11.15
N ARG A 638 0.43 -3.35 -10.18
CA ARG A 638 0.59 -2.94 -8.78
C ARG A 638 1.72 -1.93 -8.60
N THR A 639 2.84 -2.09 -9.30
CA THR A 639 3.93 -1.11 -9.30
C THR A 639 3.43 0.24 -9.82
N LYS A 640 2.72 0.26 -10.95
CA LYS A 640 2.19 1.49 -11.52
C LYS A 640 1.15 2.16 -10.62
N TRP A 641 0.33 1.38 -9.93
CA TRP A 641 -0.64 1.89 -8.95
C TRP A 641 0.03 2.51 -7.72
N ALA A 642 1.23 2.03 -7.33
CA ALA A 642 2.02 2.61 -6.25
C ALA A 642 2.48 4.05 -6.56
N GLU A 643 2.79 4.35 -7.83
CA GLU A 643 3.15 5.70 -8.31
C GLU A 643 2.00 6.70 -8.14
N TYR A 644 0.75 6.22 -8.06
CA TYR A 644 -0.47 7.02 -7.87
C TYR A 644 -1.05 6.93 -6.44
N ASP A 645 -0.19 6.68 -5.45
CA ASP A 645 -0.54 6.56 -4.01
C ASP A 645 -1.63 5.53 -3.69
N TYR A 646 -1.61 4.39 -4.40
CA TYR A 646 -2.47 3.23 -4.16
C TYR A 646 -3.97 3.59 -4.01
N GLU A 647 -4.62 3.11 -2.95
CA GLU A 647 -6.04 3.34 -2.70
C GLU A 647 -6.36 4.81 -2.38
N ARG A 648 -5.39 5.58 -1.86
CA ARG A 648 -5.59 6.96 -1.44
C ARG A 648 -5.78 7.89 -2.63
N GLY A 649 -4.96 7.73 -3.66
CA GLY A 649 -5.00 8.52 -4.88
C GLY A 649 -6.23 8.27 -5.78
N GLN A 650 -6.17 8.83 -6.98
CA GLN A 650 -7.34 8.99 -7.87
C GLN A 650 -8.00 7.69 -8.34
N LEU A 651 -7.30 6.56 -8.31
CA LEU A 651 -7.85 5.27 -8.74
C LEU A 651 -8.73 4.61 -7.68
N GLY A 652 -8.50 4.86 -6.39
CA GLY A 652 -9.17 4.11 -5.32
C GLY A 652 -8.76 2.63 -5.28
N TYR A 653 -9.61 1.80 -4.68
CA TYR A 653 -9.40 0.35 -4.59
C TYR A 653 -9.57 -0.35 -5.96
N PRO A 654 -8.93 -1.53 -6.16
CA PRO A 654 -9.26 -2.40 -7.28
C PRO A 654 -10.71 -2.90 -7.17
N THR A 655 -11.36 -3.04 -8.32
CA THR A 655 -12.72 -3.59 -8.47
C THR A 655 -12.73 -4.93 -9.22
N THR A 656 -11.58 -5.36 -9.73
CA THR A 656 -11.33 -6.68 -10.31
C THR A 656 -9.94 -7.16 -9.88
N ASP A 657 -9.67 -8.46 -10.01
CA ASP A 657 -8.29 -8.95 -10.18
C ASP A 657 -7.72 -8.49 -11.55
N GLU A 658 -6.50 -8.89 -11.90
CA GLU A 658 -5.98 -8.69 -13.26
C GLU A 658 -6.74 -9.56 -14.29
N LEU A 659 -7.19 -8.94 -15.38
CA LEU A 659 -7.94 -9.55 -16.47
C LEU A 659 -7.08 -9.54 -17.75
N ALA A 660 -6.96 -10.69 -18.41
CA ALA A 660 -6.21 -10.81 -19.66
C ALA A 660 -6.93 -10.09 -20.82
N THR A 661 -6.17 -9.40 -21.66
CA THR A 661 -6.68 -8.81 -22.89
C THR A 661 -5.60 -8.76 -23.97
N GLY A 662 -5.91 -9.15 -25.21
CA GLY A 662 -4.93 -9.21 -26.31
C GLY A 662 -3.64 -9.94 -25.92
N SER A 663 -2.51 -9.21 -25.97
CA SER A 663 -1.16 -9.62 -25.55
C SER A 663 -0.75 -9.12 -24.15
N GLY A 664 -1.68 -8.63 -23.33
CA GLY A 664 -1.44 -7.97 -22.05
C GLY A 664 -2.50 -8.29 -20.99
N VAL A 665 -2.55 -7.45 -19.95
CA VAL A 665 -3.52 -7.52 -18.84
C VAL A 665 -3.99 -6.13 -18.46
N TYR A 666 -5.16 -6.03 -17.82
CA TYR A 666 -5.64 -4.80 -17.19
C TYR A 666 -6.28 -5.08 -15.84
N GLN A 667 -6.30 -4.09 -14.96
CA GLN A 667 -7.03 -4.11 -13.70
C GLN A 667 -7.96 -2.89 -13.65
N LEU A 668 -9.21 -3.10 -13.24
CA LEU A 668 -10.16 -2.02 -13.00
C LEU A 668 -10.07 -1.55 -11.55
N PHE A 669 -10.23 -0.25 -11.36
CA PHE A 669 -10.24 0.42 -10.07
C PHE A 669 -11.45 1.38 -10.00
N GLN A 670 -11.83 1.81 -8.80
CA GLN A 670 -13.00 2.70 -8.60
C GLN A 670 -12.99 3.96 -9.49
N GLY A 671 -11.81 4.54 -9.75
CA GLY A 671 -11.61 5.74 -10.57
C GLY A 671 -11.22 5.51 -12.04
N GLY A 672 -10.98 4.27 -12.48
CA GLY A 672 -10.50 4.01 -13.84
C GLY A 672 -9.89 2.62 -14.06
N ALA A 673 -8.79 2.56 -14.80
CA ALA A 673 -8.07 1.32 -15.06
C ALA A 673 -6.55 1.56 -15.13
N ILE A 674 -5.78 0.49 -14.90
CA ILE A 674 -4.38 0.39 -15.34
C ILE A 674 -4.30 -0.75 -16.34
N ILE A 675 -3.64 -0.52 -17.48
CA ILE A 675 -3.47 -1.47 -18.57
C ILE A 675 -1.98 -1.68 -18.79
N TRP A 676 -1.55 -2.94 -18.87
CA TRP A 676 -0.17 -3.33 -19.16
C TRP A 676 -0.08 -4.15 -20.44
N SER A 677 0.93 -3.87 -21.27
CA SER A 677 1.40 -4.78 -22.31
C SER A 677 2.92 -4.94 -22.23
N SER A 678 3.43 -6.07 -22.73
CA SER A 678 4.88 -6.29 -22.90
C SER A 678 5.54 -5.29 -23.85
N THR A 679 4.77 -4.63 -24.72
CA THR A 679 5.25 -3.64 -25.70
C THR A 679 5.21 -2.19 -25.23
N THR A 680 4.51 -1.88 -24.12
CA THR A 680 4.28 -0.50 -23.66
C THR A 680 4.61 -0.28 -22.19
N GLY A 681 4.61 -1.33 -21.37
CA GLY A 681 4.57 -1.18 -19.91
C GLY A 681 3.15 -0.93 -19.40
N ALA A 682 3.06 -0.54 -18.13
CA ALA A 682 1.79 -0.28 -17.44
C ALA A 682 1.45 1.22 -17.45
N HIS A 683 0.22 1.55 -17.87
CA HIS A 683 -0.28 2.91 -17.93
C HIS A 683 -1.66 3.05 -17.28
N ILE A 684 -1.88 4.18 -16.62
CA ILE A 684 -3.19 4.57 -16.13
C ILE A 684 -4.07 5.04 -17.30
N SER A 685 -5.38 4.79 -17.24
CA SER A 685 -6.36 5.44 -18.12
C SER A 685 -7.63 5.75 -17.33
N VAL A 686 -8.08 7.00 -17.37
CA VAL A 686 -9.17 7.56 -16.54
C VAL A 686 -10.11 8.46 -17.35
N GLY A 687 -11.20 8.89 -16.71
CA GLY A 687 -12.01 10.03 -17.16
C GLY A 687 -12.52 9.98 -18.61
N ALA A 688 -12.58 11.14 -19.24
CA ALA A 688 -13.14 11.32 -20.58
C ALA A 688 -12.28 10.68 -21.68
N ILE A 689 -10.95 10.61 -21.49
CA ILE A 689 -10.04 9.97 -22.44
C ILE A 689 -10.24 8.45 -22.47
N ARG A 690 -10.36 7.80 -21.31
CA ARG A 690 -10.71 6.37 -21.23
C ARG A 690 -12.09 6.08 -21.83
N THR A 691 -13.08 6.95 -21.57
CA THR A 691 -14.42 6.82 -22.19
C THR A 691 -14.32 6.91 -23.72
N LYS A 692 -13.52 7.83 -24.26
CA LYS A 692 -13.35 7.96 -25.72
C LYS A 692 -12.58 6.80 -26.34
N TRP A 693 -11.63 6.22 -25.62
CA TRP A 693 -10.92 5.00 -26.04
C TRP A 693 -11.86 3.78 -26.06
N ALA A 694 -12.83 3.71 -25.13
CA ALA A 694 -13.85 2.66 -25.10
C ALA A 694 -14.77 2.68 -26.33
N GLU A 695 -15.12 3.86 -26.86
CA GLU A 695 -15.88 4.01 -28.11
C GLU A 695 -15.16 3.41 -29.34
N TYR A 696 -13.85 3.17 -29.23
CA TYR A 696 -12.97 2.68 -30.31
C TYR A 696 -12.45 1.25 -30.08
N ASP A 697 -13.12 0.45 -29.23
CA ASP A 697 -12.75 -0.94 -28.88
C ASP A 697 -11.39 -1.07 -28.15
N TYR A 698 -11.03 -0.06 -27.36
CA TYR A 698 -9.84 -0.03 -26.50
C TYR A 698 -8.56 -0.50 -27.25
N GLU A 699 -7.80 -1.44 -26.68
CA GLU A 699 -6.56 -1.97 -27.23
C GLU A 699 -6.73 -2.91 -28.44
N ARG A 700 -7.95 -3.35 -28.75
CA ARG A 700 -8.28 -4.06 -30.02
C ARG A 700 -8.45 -3.09 -31.18
N GLY A 701 -8.79 -1.84 -30.87
CA GLY A 701 -8.99 -0.76 -31.82
C GLY A 701 -7.73 -0.27 -32.51
N ARG A 702 -7.92 0.60 -33.51
CA ARG A 702 -6.83 1.23 -34.30
C ARG A 702 -5.82 2.05 -33.48
N LEU A 703 -6.10 2.33 -32.21
CA LEU A 703 -5.17 3.02 -31.30
C LEU A 703 -4.19 2.04 -30.62
N GLY A 704 -4.55 0.77 -30.43
CA GLY A 704 -3.76 -0.17 -29.64
C GLY A 704 -3.64 0.25 -28.17
N TYR A 705 -2.58 -0.20 -27.50
CA TYR A 705 -2.32 0.12 -26.09
C TYR A 705 -1.91 1.58 -25.87
N PRO A 706 -2.18 2.16 -24.69
CA PRO A 706 -1.56 3.42 -24.26
C PRO A 706 -0.03 3.29 -24.24
N THR A 707 0.66 4.39 -24.56
CA THR A 707 2.12 4.55 -24.52
C THR A 707 2.59 5.70 -23.63
N THR A 708 1.63 6.42 -23.04
CA THR A 708 1.85 7.31 -21.89
C THR A 708 0.70 7.11 -20.91
N ASP A 709 0.88 7.61 -19.69
CA ASP A 709 -0.25 7.98 -18.84
C ASP A 709 -1.04 9.17 -19.44
N GLU A 710 -2.12 9.58 -18.79
CA GLU A 710 -2.83 10.81 -19.14
C GLU A 710 -2.03 12.04 -18.65
N ILE A 711 -1.60 12.87 -19.59
CA ILE A 711 -0.78 14.06 -19.35
C ILE A 711 -1.70 15.29 -19.44
N CYS A 712 -2.04 15.84 -18.28
CA CYS A 712 -2.86 17.03 -18.10
C CYS A 712 -2.02 18.30 -17.89
N GLY A 713 -2.67 19.47 -17.99
CA GLY A 713 -2.01 20.77 -17.80
C GLY A 713 -1.44 21.38 -19.08
N ILE A 714 -1.74 20.79 -20.24
CA ILE A 714 -1.52 21.44 -21.54
C ILE A 714 -2.51 22.61 -21.74
N LYS A 715 -2.34 23.36 -22.83
CA LYS A 715 -3.05 24.61 -23.16
C LYS A 715 -4.53 24.61 -22.75
N ASP A 716 -5.00 25.72 -22.18
CA ASP A 716 -6.39 25.92 -21.74
C ASP A 716 -6.91 24.85 -20.74
N GLY A 717 -6.00 24.17 -20.03
CA GLY A 717 -6.30 23.15 -19.01
C GLY A 717 -6.65 21.77 -19.58
N GLY A 718 -6.25 21.48 -20.82
CA GLY A 718 -6.51 20.20 -21.46
C GLY A 718 -5.61 19.05 -20.98
N CYS A 719 -5.89 17.87 -21.51
CA CYS A 719 -5.16 16.63 -21.26
C CYS A 719 -4.97 15.83 -22.56
N TYR A 720 -3.98 14.94 -22.61
CA TYR A 720 -3.84 13.95 -23.68
C TYR A 720 -3.32 12.61 -23.17
N GLN A 721 -3.62 11.54 -23.91
CA GLN A 721 -2.95 10.24 -23.77
C GLN A 721 -2.46 9.78 -25.14
N LYS A 722 -1.21 9.31 -25.23
CA LYS A 722 -0.67 8.68 -26.44
C LYS A 722 -0.97 7.18 -26.41
N PHE A 723 -1.16 6.62 -27.60
CA PHE A 723 -1.39 5.20 -27.85
C PHE A 723 -0.52 4.76 -29.03
N GLN A 724 -0.35 3.46 -29.24
CA GLN A 724 0.48 2.90 -30.31
C GLN A 724 0.11 3.45 -31.72
N GLY A 725 -1.18 3.69 -31.97
CA GLY A 725 -1.71 4.22 -33.24
C GLY A 725 -1.92 5.74 -33.30
N GLY A 726 -1.62 6.51 -32.24
CA GLY A 726 -1.81 7.97 -32.24
C GLY A 726 -2.04 8.57 -30.85
N ALA A 727 -3.06 9.42 -30.70
CA ALA A 727 -3.41 10.04 -29.42
C ALA A 727 -4.91 10.32 -29.29
N ILE A 728 -5.37 10.43 -28.05
CA ILE A 728 -6.63 11.09 -27.70
C ILE A 728 -6.28 12.38 -26.97
N LEU A 729 -6.96 13.48 -27.30
CA LEU A 729 -6.85 14.74 -26.56
C LEU A 729 -8.21 15.18 -26.05
N TRP A 730 -8.22 15.77 -24.86
CA TRP A 730 -9.41 16.34 -24.23
C TRP A 730 -9.16 17.80 -23.85
N SER A 731 -10.18 18.63 -24.01
CA SER A 731 -10.27 19.93 -23.35
C SER A 731 -11.70 20.18 -22.89
N ASN A 732 -11.89 21.03 -21.88
CA ASN A 732 -13.21 21.44 -21.41
C ASN A 732 -14.08 22.11 -22.52
N ALA A 733 -13.44 22.69 -23.54
CA ALA A 733 -14.13 23.34 -24.65
C ALA A 733 -14.52 22.39 -25.80
N THR A 734 -13.89 21.21 -25.90
CA THR A 734 -14.07 20.29 -27.05
C THR A 734 -14.62 18.92 -26.67
N GLY A 735 -14.41 18.46 -25.44
CA GLY A 735 -14.49 17.03 -25.11
C GLY A 735 -13.27 16.25 -25.65
N ALA A 736 -13.34 14.92 -25.56
CA ALA A 736 -12.26 14.02 -25.95
C ALA A 736 -12.41 13.57 -27.42
N HIS A 737 -11.33 13.72 -28.21
CA HIS A 737 -11.29 13.37 -29.64
C HIS A 737 -10.02 12.60 -29.99
N ILE A 738 -10.17 11.65 -30.91
CA ILE A 738 -9.10 10.80 -31.44
C ILE A 738 -8.36 11.55 -32.56
N SER A 739 -7.03 11.57 -32.53
CA SER A 739 -6.20 12.07 -33.64
C SER A 739 -5.12 11.05 -33.99
N ILE A 740 -5.07 10.68 -35.27
CA ILE A 740 -4.24 9.59 -35.83
C ILE A 740 -3.71 9.95 -37.23
N GLY A 741 -2.79 9.14 -37.75
CA GLY A 741 -2.41 9.14 -39.17
C GLY A 741 -1.83 10.46 -39.71
N ALA A 742 -1.92 10.64 -41.03
CA ALA A 742 -1.35 11.78 -41.74
C ALA A 742 -1.96 13.13 -41.33
N ILE A 743 -3.23 13.15 -40.91
CA ILE A 743 -3.88 14.35 -40.37
C ILE A 743 -3.22 14.78 -39.05
N ARG A 744 -2.96 13.84 -38.13
CA ARG A 744 -2.21 14.12 -36.89
C ARG A 744 -0.78 14.58 -37.18
N THR A 745 -0.09 13.98 -38.15
CA THR A 745 1.25 14.44 -38.58
C THR A 745 1.21 15.88 -39.06
N LYS A 746 0.23 16.24 -39.91
CA LYS A 746 0.08 17.60 -40.41
C LYS A 746 -0.25 18.62 -39.32
N TRP A 747 -1.02 18.21 -38.32
CA TRP A 747 -1.29 19.04 -37.15
C TRP A 747 -0.06 19.23 -36.25
N ALA A 748 0.84 18.23 -36.19
CA ALA A 748 2.11 18.33 -35.47
C ALA A 748 3.04 19.41 -36.07
N GLU A 749 3.14 19.47 -37.40
CA GLU A 749 3.88 20.54 -38.12
C GLU A 749 3.40 21.94 -37.69
N TYR A 750 2.09 22.08 -37.44
CA TYR A 750 1.46 23.33 -37.00
C TYR A 750 1.35 23.45 -35.46
N ARG A 751 2.24 22.78 -34.72
CA ARG A 751 2.42 22.88 -33.26
C ARG A 751 1.23 22.37 -32.42
N TYR A 752 0.47 21.41 -32.94
CA TYR A 752 -0.68 20.78 -32.27
C TYR A 752 -1.68 21.81 -31.72
N GLU A 753 -2.17 21.64 -30.48
CA GLU A 753 -3.14 22.53 -29.84
C GLU A 753 -2.59 23.95 -29.62
N ASN A 754 -1.27 24.10 -29.50
CA ASN A 754 -0.60 25.41 -29.38
C ASN A 754 -0.58 26.20 -30.70
N GLY A 755 -0.90 25.54 -31.81
CA GLY A 755 -1.11 26.17 -33.11
C GLY A 755 -2.37 27.02 -33.23
N THR A 756 -2.53 27.62 -34.41
CA THR A 756 -3.72 28.39 -34.80
C THR A 756 -4.99 27.54 -34.94
N LEU A 757 -4.85 26.22 -35.10
CA LEU A 757 -5.97 25.29 -35.16
C LEU A 757 -6.60 25.00 -33.79
N GLY A 758 -5.83 25.06 -32.69
CA GLY A 758 -6.32 24.63 -31.37
C GLY A 758 -6.60 23.12 -31.31
N TYR A 759 -7.44 22.72 -30.35
CA TYR A 759 -7.84 21.32 -30.14
C TYR A 759 -8.74 20.78 -31.27
N PRO A 760 -8.76 19.45 -31.50
CA PRO A 760 -9.75 18.83 -32.38
C PRO A 760 -11.17 19.01 -31.83
N THR A 761 -12.15 19.13 -32.72
CA THR A 761 -13.58 19.27 -32.42
C THR A 761 -14.44 18.15 -33.03
N THR A 762 -13.80 17.24 -33.76
CA THR A 762 -14.34 15.93 -34.17
C THR A 762 -13.21 14.91 -34.12
N ASP A 763 -13.55 13.62 -34.14
CA ASP A 763 -12.64 12.58 -34.61
C ASP A 763 -12.35 12.73 -36.12
N GLU A 764 -11.50 11.87 -36.66
CA GLU A 764 -11.22 11.79 -38.10
C GLU A 764 -12.39 11.13 -38.86
N ILE A 765 -12.95 11.83 -39.86
CA ILE A 765 -14.10 11.38 -40.67
C ILE A 765 -13.62 11.01 -42.07
N CYS A 766 -13.41 9.71 -42.30
CA CYS A 766 -12.93 9.11 -43.55
C CYS A 766 -14.03 8.64 -44.53
N THR A 767 -15.20 9.30 -44.51
CA THR A 767 -16.34 8.95 -45.36
C THR A 767 -16.64 10.02 -46.42
N ILE A 768 -15.65 10.83 -46.78
CA ILE A 768 -15.78 11.87 -47.82
C ILE A 768 -15.21 11.38 -49.17
N LYS A 769 -15.46 12.17 -50.20
CA LYS A 769 -15.21 11.88 -51.62
C LYS A 769 -13.80 11.33 -51.90
N ASP A 770 -13.67 10.44 -52.88
CA ASP A 770 -12.38 9.88 -53.36
C ASP A 770 -11.53 9.20 -52.25
N GLY A 771 -12.17 8.70 -51.18
CA GLY A 771 -11.49 8.05 -50.05
C GLY A 771 -10.76 9.02 -49.12
N GLY A 772 -11.15 10.30 -49.12
CA GLY A 772 -10.57 11.31 -48.25
C GLY A 772 -11.00 11.19 -46.78
N CYS A 773 -10.21 11.81 -45.92
CA CYS A 773 -10.46 12.00 -44.50
C CYS A 773 -10.42 13.48 -44.13
N TYR A 774 -11.14 13.88 -43.08
CA TYR A 774 -10.96 15.20 -42.47
C TYR A 774 -11.07 15.16 -40.94
N GLN A 775 -10.40 16.10 -40.27
CA GLN A 775 -10.60 16.41 -38.86
C GLN A 775 -10.87 17.91 -38.71
N LYS A 776 -11.88 18.27 -37.91
CA LYS A 776 -12.13 19.67 -37.53
C LYS A 776 -11.37 20.02 -36.25
N TYR A 777 -10.99 21.28 -36.14
CA TYR A 777 -10.34 21.86 -34.97
C TYR A 777 -11.03 23.18 -34.62
N GLN A 778 -10.71 23.78 -33.48
CA GLN A 778 -11.30 25.06 -33.04
C GLN A 778 -11.11 26.19 -34.08
N GLY A 779 -9.95 26.23 -34.76
CA GLY A 779 -9.59 27.26 -35.75
C GLY A 779 -9.83 26.90 -37.22
N GLY A 780 -10.26 25.67 -37.55
CA GLY A 780 -10.42 25.25 -38.95
C GLY A 780 -10.55 23.75 -39.16
N ALA A 781 -9.95 23.24 -40.24
CA ALA A 781 -9.92 21.80 -40.54
C ALA A 781 -8.62 21.39 -41.24
N ILE A 782 -8.24 20.13 -41.07
CA ILE A 782 -7.28 19.44 -41.94
C ILE A 782 -8.06 18.44 -42.79
N LEU A 783 -7.71 18.35 -44.07
CA LEU A 783 -8.19 17.30 -44.97
C LEU A 783 -7.02 16.53 -45.55
N TRP A 784 -7.20 15.23 -45.75
CA TRP A 784 -6.24 14.33 -46.37
C TRP A 784 -6.92 13.51 -47.48
N THR A 785 -6.19 13.24 -48.55
CA THR A 785 -6.53 12.17 -49.51
C THR A 785 -5.25 11.44 -49.92
N PRO A 786 -5.35 10.20 -50.46
CA PRO A 786 -4.22 9.51 -51.07
C PRO A 786 -3.56 10.28 -52.24
N THR A 787 -4.27 11.22 -52.86
CA THR A 787 -3.79 11.96 -54.06
C THR A 787 -3.22 13.33 -53.74
N THR A 788 -3.58 13.92 -52.59
CA THR A 788 -3.18 15.29 -52.21
C THR A 788 -2.21 15.31 -51.04
N GLY A 789 -2.23 14.29 -50.17
CA GLY A 789 -1.66 14.44 -48.82
C GLY A 789 -2.56 15.30 -47.92
N ALA A 790 -2.03 15.65 -46.75
CA ALA A 790 -2.76 16.37 -45.70
C ALA A 790 -2.50 17.88 -45.77
N HIS A 791 -3.57 18.68 -45.76
CA HIS A 791 -3.53 20.13 -45.88
C HIS A 791 -4.49 20.83 -44.92
N ILE A 792 -4.05 21.99 -44.42
CA ILE A 792 -4.83 22.87 -43.56
C ILE A 792 -5.72 23.80 -44.40
N SER A 793 -6.95 24.04 -43.96
CA SER A 793 -7.80 25.11 -44.48
C SER A 793 -8.42 25.88 -43.31
N ILE A 794 -8.29 27.22 -43.31
CA ILE A 794 -8.71 28.11 -42.21
C ILE A 794 -9.42 29.38 -42.72
N GLY A 795 -9.99 30.15 -41.79
CA GLY A 795 -10.40 31.54 -42.01
C GLY A 795 -11.27 31.82 -43.26
N ALA A 796 -10.91 32.88 -43.99
CA ALA A 796 -11.66 33.38 -45.13
C ALA A 796 -11.57 32.46 -46.36
N ILE A 797 -10.40 31.84 -46.59
CA ILE A 797 -10.17 30.92 -47.72
C ILE A 797 -11.04 29.67 -47.57
N ARG A 798 -11.05 29.04 -46.38
CA ARG A 798 -11.97 27.94 -46.06
C ARG A 798 -13.44 28.32 -46.23
N SER A 799 -13.80 29.54 -45.85
CA SER A 799 -15.17 30.06 -45.96
C SER A 799 -15.60 30.25 -47.42
N ALA A 800 -14.71 30.73 -48.29
CA ALA A 800 -14.94 30.82 -49.73
C ALA A 800 -15.01 29.43 -50.39
N TRP A 801 -14.14 28.50 -50.00
CA TRP A 801 -14.17 27.12 -50.50
C TRP A 801 -15.46 26.39 -50.10
N ALA A 802 -15.95 26.60 -48.86
CA ALA A 802 -17.25 26.12 -48.40
C ALA A 802 -18.39 26.58 -49.32
N ALA A 803 -18.39 27.87 -49.71
CA ALA A 803 -19.38 28.44 -50.62
C ALA A 803 -19.30 27.87 -52.05
N THR A 804 -18.20 27.21 -52.44
CA THR A 804 -18.10 26.47 -53.72
C THR A 804 -18.53 25.00 -53.64
N GLY A 805 -18.87 24.49 -52.44
CA GLY A 805 -19.26 23.09 -52.21
C GLY A 805 -18.14 22.18 -51.66
N TYR A 806 -17.10 22.75 -51.07
CA TYR A 806 -15.92 22.02 -50.55
C TYR A 806 -15.32 21.05 -51.60
N GLU A 807 -14.98 19.81 -51.22
CA GLU A 807 -14.34 18.81 -52.07
C GLU A 807 -15.21 18.29 -53.23
N ASN A 808 -16.53 18.49 -53.10
CA ASN A 808 -17.53 18.19 -54.13
C ASN A 808 -17.71 19.37 -55.12
N GLY A 809 -17.16 20.53 -54.78
CA GLY A 809 -17.14 21.72 -55.62
C GLY A 809 -16.13 21.66 -56.78
N GLN A 810 -16.14 22.69 -57.62
CA GLN A 810 -15.25 22.78 -58.80
C GLN A 810 -13.75 22.87 -58.45
N LEU A 811 -13.41 23.26 -57.21
CA LEU A 811 -12.05 23.31 -56.73
C LEU A 811 -11.50 21.92 -56.34
N GLY A 812 -12.36 20.99 -55.92
CA GLY A 812 -11.91 19.73 -55.32
C GLY A 812 -11.21 19.94 -53.96
N TYR A 813 -10.31 19.02 -53.62
CA TYR A 813 -9.51 19.09 -52.39
C TYR A 813 -8.40 20.15 -52.46
N PRO A 814 -7.92 20.66 -51.31
CA PRO A 814 -6.69 21.45 -51.25
C PRO A 814 -5.48 20.65 -51.74
N THR A 815 -4.51 21.33 -52.35
CA THR A 815 -3.21 20.79 -52.82
C THR A 815 -2.02 21.61 -52.30
N SER A 816 -2.28 22.52 -51.37
CA SER A 816 -1.31 23.17 -50.50
C SER A 816 -1.99 23.58 -49.20
N ASP A 817 -1.20 23.93 -48.19
CA ASP A 817 -1.69 24.81 -47.12
C ASP A 817 -1.94 26.23 -47.67
N GLU A 818 -2.33 27.15 -46.79
CA GLU A 818 -2.41 28.57 -47.08
C GLU A 818 -1.01 29.21 -47.12
N LEU A 819 -0.65 29.80 -48.26
CA LEU A 819 0.66 30.36 -48.58
C LEU A 819 0.61 31.89 -48.61
N ALA A 820 1.55 32.54 -47.93
CA ALA A 820 1.64 34.01 -47.87
C ALA A 820 2.18 34.64 -49.17
N THR A 821 1.78 35.89 -49.42
CA THR A 821 2.11 36.69 -50.62
C THR A 821 2.22 38.18 -50.24
N GLU A 822 2.75 39.04 -51.11
CA GLU A 822 2.93 40.48 -50.84
C GLU A 822 1.64 41.21 -50.38
N SER A 823 0.47 40.80 -50.88
CA SER A 823 -0.82 41.48 -50.65
C SER A 823 -1.88 40.63 -49.94
N GLY A 824 -1.52 39.46 -49.40
CA GLY A 824 -2.49 38.52 -48.84
C GLY A 824 -2.01 37.07 -48.80
N VAL A 825 -2.95 36.14 -48.91
CA VAL A 825 -2.71 34.69 -48.75
C VAL A 825 -3.43 33.93 -49.86
N TYR A 826 -2.91 32.80 -50.33
CA TYR A 826 -3.60 31.93 -51.28
C TYR A 826 -3.52 30.45 -50.92
N GLN A 827 -4.51 29.67 -51.34
CA GLN A 827 -4.50 28.21 -51.25
C GLN A 827 -4.76 27.60 -52.62
N ARG A 828 -4.00 26.56 -52.97
CA ARG A 828 -4.20 25.77 -54.18
C ARG A 828 -5.15 24.60 -53.91
N PHE A 829 -5.92 24.24 -54.91
CA PHE A 829 -6.85 23.12 -54.91
C PHE A 829 -6.71 22.33 -56.22
N GLN A 830 -7.24 21.11 -56.28
CA GLN A 830 -7.14 20.23 -57.45
C GLN A 830 -7.62 20.88 -58.77
N GLY A 831 -8.60 21.77 -58.72
CA GLY A 831 -9.21 22.44 -59.88
C GLY A 831 -8.96 23.95 -59.99
N GLY A 832 -8.07 24.53 -59.18
CA GLY A 832 -7.81 25.98 -59.18
C GLY A 832 -7.14 26.50 -57.91
N ALA A 833 -7.48 27.74 -57.53
CA ALA A 833 -7.01 28.37 -56.29
C ALA A 833 -8.07 29.30 -55.68
N ILE A 834 -7.85 29.69 -54.41
CA ILE A 834 -8.50 30.84 -53.80
C ILE A 834 -7.41 31.79 -53.32
N TYR A 835 -7.54 33.07 -53.68
CA TYR A 835 -6.71 34.16 -53.17
C TYR A 835 -7.52 35.02 -52.19
N TRP A 836 -6.96 35.40 -51.05
CA TRP A 836 -7.53 36.37 -50.10
C TRP A 836 -6.63 37.60 -50.03
N THR A 837 -7.20 38.78 -50.28
CA THR A 837 -6.49 40.07 -50.28
C THR A 837 -6.60 40.76 -48.92
N ALA A 838 -5.47 40.99 -48.25
CA ALA A 838 -5.46 41.51 -46.88
C ALA A 838 -6.01 42.95 -46.77
N SER A 839 -5.74 43.80 -47.76
CA SER A 839 -6.16 45.22 -47.76
C SER A 839 -7.65 45.45 -48.00
N THR A 840 -8.38 44.45 -48.50
CA THR A 840 -9.83 44.52 -48.79
C THR A 840 -10.64 43.46 -48.04
N ASN A 841 -9.98 42.51 -47.36
CA ASN A 841 -10.56 41.32 -46.75
C ASN A 841 -11.42 40.48 -47.72
N ALA A 842 -11.12 40.54 -49.02
CA ALA A 842 -11.92 39.90 -50.07
C ALA A 842 -11.28 38.62 -50.60
N THR A 843 -12.10 37.61 -50.91
CA THR A 843 -11.65 36.34 -51.54
C THR A 843 -11.99 36.30 -53.03
N LYS A 844 -10.99 35.99 -53.88
CA LYS A 844 -11.15 35.67 -55.30
C LYS A 844 -11.01 34.15 -55.48
N VAL A 845 -12.11 33.48 -55.86
CA VAL A 845 -12.08 32.09 -56.35
C VAL A 845 -11.61 32.07 -57.79
N ILE A 846 -10.68 31.17 -58.12
CA ILE A 846 -10.03 31.08 -59.43
C ILE A 846 -10.14 29.64 -59.93
N THR A 847 -11.19 29.35 -60.69
CA THR A 847 -11.44 28.04 -61.34
C THR A 847 -11.56 28.20 -62.85
N VAL A 848 -11.35 27.12 -63.61
CA VAL A 848 -11.43 27.14 -65.08
C VAL A 848 -12.84 27.45 -65.56
N ASN A 849 -12.98 28.58 -66.26
CA ASN A 849 -14.19 28.93 -66.98
C ASN A 849 -14.32 28.03 -68.22
N GLY A 850 -15.22 27.04 -68.15
CA GLY A 850 -15.41 26.03 -69.20
C GLY A 850 -16.11 26.53 -70.48
N SER A 851 -16.55 27.79 -70.53
CA SER A 851 -17.31 28.33 -71.65
C SER A 851 -16.50 28.37 -72.95
N GLY A 852 -16.92 27.59 -73.95
CA GLY A 852 -16.27 27.54 -75.27
C GLY A 852 -15.05 26.60 -75.37
N LEU A 853 -14.71 25.89 -74.30
CA LEU A 853 -13.62 24.89 -74.30
C LEU A 853 -14.14 23.49 -74.63
N THR A 854 -13.35 22.70 -75.36
CA THR A 854 -13.58 21.24 -75.44
C THR A 854 -13.23 20.56 -74.12
N SER A 855 -13.76 19.35 -73.89
CA SER A 855 -13.49 18.57 -72.66
C SER A 855 -12.00 18.34 -72.40
N ALA A 856 -11.20 18.11 -73.44
CA ALA A 856 -9.75 17.93 -73.32
C ALA A 856 -9.05 19.24 -72.93
N GLN A 857 -9.40 20.36 -73.57
CA GLN A 857 -8.85 21.68 -73.24
C GLN A 857 -9.21 22.12 -71.81
N LYS A 858 -10.46 21.85 -71.39
CA LYS A 858 -10.92 22.09 -70.02
C LYS A 858 -10.14 21.23 -69.01
N SER A 859 -10.00 19.93 -69.27
CA SER A 859 -9.24 19.01 -68.40
C SER A 859 -7.77 19.44 -68.26
N TYR A 860 -7.12 19.81 -69.38
CA TYR A 860 -5.76 20.35 -69.36
C TYR A 860 -5.66 21.61 -68.50
N LEU A 861 -6.54 22.60 -68.71
CA LEU A 861 -6.52 23.83 -67.93
C LEU A 861 -6.82 23.58 -66.45
N GLN A 862 -7.66 22.60 -66.09
CA GLN A 862 -7.95 22.27 -64.69
C GLN A 862 -6.70 21.72 -63.98
N ALA A 863 -5.88 20.91 -64.68
CA ALA A 863 -4.62 20.41 -64.14
C ALA A 863 -3.48 21.46 -64.17
N ALA A 864 -3.44 22.33 -65.18
CA ALA A 864 -2.37 23.31 -65.37
C ALA A 864 -2.55 24.61 -64.56
N LEU A 865 -3.78 25.04 -64.28
CA LEU A 865 -4.08 26.29 -63.57
C LEU A 865 -3.44 26.37 -62.17
N PRO A 866 -3.49 25.34 -61.30
CA PRO A 866 -2.82 25.39 -59.99
C PRO A 866 -1.28 25.47 -60.09
N ALA A 867 -0.69 24.92 -61.15
CA ALA A 867 0.75 24.96 -61.41
C ALA A 867 1.19 26.35 -61.90
N ALA A 868 0.47 26.94 -62.86
CA ALA A 868 0.71 28.30 -63.34
C ALA A 868 0.50 29.37 -62.25
N ILE A 869 -0.44 29.15 -61.33
CA ILE A 869 -0.62 30.01 -60.15
C ILE A 869 0.57 29.90 -59.18
N ALA A 870 1.09 28.69 -58.94
CA ALA A 870 2.27 28.50 -58.10
C ALA A 870 3.52 29.18 -58.69
N GLU A 871 3.77 28.99 -60.00
CA GLU A 871 4.84 29.67 -60.74
C GLU A 871 4.70 31.19 -60.66
N SER A 872 3.49 31.70 -60.81
CA SER A 872 3.21 33.14 -60.77
C SER A 872 3.50 33.76 -59.40
N GLN A 873 3.13 33.09 -58.32
CA GLN A 873 3.40 33.58 -56.96
C GLN A 873 4.86 33.38 -56.52
N GLN A 874 5.56 32.37 -57.03
CA GLN A 874 6.97 32.12 -56.67
C GLN A 874 7.98 32.92 -57.52
N TYR A 875 7.68 33.14 -58.80
CA TYR A 875 8.62 33.72 -59.78
C TYR A 875 8.10 34.96 -60.52
N GLY A 876 6.84 35.36 -60.34
CA GLY A 876 6.27 36.55 -60.97
C GLY A 876 5.92 36.41 -62.45
N VAL A 877 6.01 35.20 -63.03
CA VAL A 877 5.53 34.95 -64.40
C VAL A 877 4.00 35.11 -64.43
N PRO A 878 3.41 35.84 -65.38
CA PRO A 878 1.94 35.99 -65.43
C PRO A 878 1.26 34.64 -65.66
N VAL A 879 0.25 34.29 -64.86
CA VAL A 879 -0.52 33.03 -64.98
C VAL A 879 -1.00 32.78 -66.41
N SER A 880 -1.46 33.83 -67.10
CA SER A 880 -1.89 33.72 -68.49
C SER A 880 -0.75 33.43 -69.47
N VAL A 881 0.47 33.93 -69.21
CA VAL A 881 1.66 33.64 -70.02
C VAL A 881 2.13 32.22 -69.79
N ALA A 882 2.23 31.78 -68.54
CA ALA A 882 2.58 30.41 -68.18
C ALA A 882 1.66 29.39 -68.88
N LEU A 883 0.33 29.57 -68.75
CA LEU A 883 -0.65 28.74 -69.45
C LEU A 883 -0.60 28.89 -70.98
N GLY A 884 -0.36 30.10 -71.49
CA GLY A 884 -0.29 30.37 -72.93
C GLY A 884 0.91 29.72 -73.61
N GLN A 885 2.08 29.76 -72.97
CA GLN A 885 3.29 29.06 -73.40
C GLN A 885 3.12 27.55 -73.23
N SER A 886 2.65 27.07 -72.07
CA SER A 886 2.50 25.64 -71.83
C SER A 886 1.54 24.99 -72.82
N ILE A 887 0.43 25.65 -73.20
CA ILE A 887 -0.48 25.19 -74.27
C ILE A 887 0.25 25.07 -75.62
N LEU A 888 1.09 26.05 -75.96
CA LEU A 888 1.80 26.13 -77.24
C LEU A 888 2.90 25.06 -77.35
N GLU A 889 3.76 24.93 -76.34
CA GLU A 889 4.89 23.98 -76.35
C GLU A 889 4.43 22.54 -76.20
N SER A 890 3.48 22.27 -75.30
CA SER A 890 3.03 20.90 -74.98
C SER A 890 1.89 20.40 -75.88
N GLY A 891 1.28 21.27 -76.70
CA GLY A 891 0.09 20.95 -77.48
C GLY A 891 -1.08 20.50 -76.60
N TRP A 892 -1.47 21.34 -75.63
CA TRP A 892 -2.46 21.00 -74.57
C TRP A 892 -2.09 19.74 -73.78
N GLY A 893 -0.81 19.55 -73.48
CA GLY A 893 -0.27 18.39 -72.75
C GLY A 893 -0.13 17.13 -73.61
N GLY A 894 -0.61 17.12 -74.86
CA GLY A 894 -0.61 15.96 -75.74
C GLY A 894 0.74 15.55 -76.31
N SER A 895 1.80 16.37 -76.18
CA SER A 895 3.15 15.99 -76.58
C SER A 895 3.70 14.83 -75.76
N THR A 896 4.62 14.04 -76.33
CA THR A 896 5.30 12.95 -75.60
C THR A 896 6.14 13.46 -74.42
N LEU A 897 6.67 14.69 -74.49
CA LEU A 897 7.45 15.31 -73.41
C LEU A 897 6.57 15.63 -72.19
N SER A 898 5.41 16.24 -72.43
CA SER A 898 4.45 16.57 -71.37
C SER A 898 3.71 15.35 -70.84
N SER A 899 3.19 14.48 -71.70
CA SER A 899 2.33 13.36 -71.30
C SER A 899 3.08 12.20 -70.61
N ARG A 900 4.38 12.03 -70.88
CA ARG A 900 5.19 10.93 -70.30
C ARG A 900 6.25 11.40 -69.30
N TYR A 901 6.69 12.65 -69.39
CA TYR A 901 7.81 13.17 -68.57
C TYR A 901 7.49 14.50 -67.88
N ASN A 902 6.21 14.91 -67.87
CA ASN A 902 5.71 16.16 -67.30
C ASN A 902 6.39 17.45 -67.81
N ASN A 903 7.14 17.41 -68.92
CA ASN A 903 7.83 18.60 -69.45
C ASN A 903 6.89 19.40 -70.36
N TYR A 904 6.24 20.44 -69.80
CA TYR A 904 5.22 21.23 -70.50
C TYR A 904 5.76 22.41 -71.32
N PHE A 905 7.05 22.71 -71.21
CA PHE A 905 7.68 23.91 -71.81
C PHE A 905 8.87 23.59 -72.74
N GLY A 906 9.18 22.31 -72.97
CA GLY A 906 10.28 21.87 -73.84
C GLY A 906 11.68 22.11 -73.27
N ILE A 907 11.83 22.29 -71.96
CA ILE A 907 13.09 22.72 -71.34
C ILE A 907 14.18 21.64 -71.54
N LYS A 908 15.29 22.05 -72.15
CA LYS A 908 16.45 21.20 -72.47
C LYS A 908 17.25 20.88 -71.19
N CYS A 909 17.81 19.67 -71.08
CA CYS A 909 18.63 19.24 -69.95
C CYS A 909 20.10 19.73 -70.05
N SER A 910 20.29 21.04 -70.27
CA SER A 910 21.62 21.67 -70.46
C SER A 910 22.16 22.39 -69.22
N THR A 911 21.35 22.59 -68.19
CA THR A 911 21.72 23.16 -66.89
C THR A 911 20.99 22.41 -65.77
N SER A 912 21.41 22.57 -64.52
CA SER A 912 20.71 22.00 -63.36
C SER A 912 19.56 22.90 -62.87
N SER A 913 18.62 22.32 -62.13
CA SER A 913 17.47 22.98 -61.50
C SER A 913 17.03 22.20 -60.26
N PRO A 914 16.54 22.85 -59.19
CA PRO A 914 15.99 22.15 -58.02
C PRO A 914 14.72 21.34 -58.32
N TYR A 915 14.06 21.57 -59.46
CA TYR A 915 12.79 20.92 -59.83
C TYR A 915 12.95 19.73 -60.79
N GLN A 916 14.13 19.51 -61.36
CA GLN A 916 14.31 18.44 -62.35
C GLN A 916 14.44 17.08 -61.66
N ALA A 917 13.61 16.11 -62.05
CA ALA A 917 13.71 14.73 -61.60
C ALA A 917 14.76 13.92 -62.41
N GLY A 918 15.15 14.41 -63.58
CA GLY A 918 16.12 13.75 -64.46
C GLY A 918 16.18 14.35 -65.86
N CYS A 919 16.80 13.60 -66.78
CA CYS A 919 16.92 13.95 -68.20
C CYS A 919 16.46 12.77 -69.08
N VAL A 920 15.84 13.08 -70.22
CA VAL A 920 15.52 12.12 -71.29
C VAL A 920 16.06 12.62 -72.62
N ASN A 921 16.71 11.74 -73.39
CA ASN A 921 17.13 12.04 -74.75
C ASN A 921 16.02 11.67 -75.72
N MET A 922 15.61 12.63 -76.56
CA MET A 922 14.55 12.45 -77.55
C MET A 922 14.96 13.02 -78.90
N ASN A 923 14.60 12.29 -79.96
CA ASN A 923 14.77 12.74 -81.35
C ASN A 923 13.75 13.86 -81.65
N SER A 924 14.22 15.10 -81.69
CA SER A 924 13.45 16.27 -82.09
C SER A 924 13.82 16.74 -83.49
N GLY A 925 12.82 17.14 -84.29
CA GLY A 925 13.05 17.78 -85.58
C GLY A 925 13.47 19.24 -85.38
N GLU A 926 14.73 19.56 -85.69
CA GLU A 926 15.26 20.92 -85.60
C GLU A 926 15.63 21.46 -86.99
N TYR A 927 15.27 22.72 -87.25
CA TYR A 927 15.60 23.41 -88.49
C TYR A 927 16.97 24.07 -88.41
N VAL A 928 18.02 23.34 -88.77
CA VAL A 928 19.38 23.87 -88.86
C VAL A 928 19.64 24.35 -90.29
N ASN A 929 19.99 25.63 -90.44
CA ASN A 929 20.26 26.29 -91.73
C ASN A 929 19.15 26.08 -92.78
N SER A 930 17.89 26.24 -92.37
CA SER A 930 16.68 26.06 -93.21
C SER A 930 16.41 24.62 -93.69
N SER A 931 17.13 23.62 -93.17
CA SER A 931 16.87 22.20 -93.44
C SER A 931 16.37 21.47 -92.19
N TYR A 932 15.36 20.63 -92.34
CA TYR A 932 14.79 19.83 -91.24
C TYR A 932 15.68 18.62 -90.94
N GLN A 933 16.23 18.55 -89.73
CA GLN A 933 17.11 17.47 -89.29
C GLN A 933 16.56 16.83 -88.01
N ILE A 934 16.61 15.50 -87.92
CA ILE A 934 16.25 14.79 -86.69
C ILE A 934 17.50 14.77 -85.80
N LEU A 935 17.50 15.60 -84.76
CA LEU A 935 18.59 15.68 -83.79
C LEU A 935 18.15 15.10 -82.44
N SER A 936 18.96 14.23 -81.86
CA SER A 936 18.75 13.75 -80.49
C SER A 936 19.11 14.88 -79.51
N SER A 937 18.12 15.33 -78.74
CA SER A 937 18.25 16.39 -77.75
C SER A 937 17.91 15.88 -76.36
N SER A 938 18.64 16.35 -75.35
CA SER A 938 18.31 16.07 -73.95
C SER A 938 17.29 17.08 -73.43
N PHE A 939 16.23 16.59 -72.78
CA PHE A 939 15.15 17.37 -72.17
C PHE A 939 15.02 17.00 -70.69
N ARG A 940 14.63 17.95 -69.85
CA ARG A 940 14.33 17.66 -68.43
C ARG A 940 13.09 16.77 -68.30
N THR A 941 13.04 15.99 -67.23
CA THR A 941 11.88 15.21 -66.79
C THR A 941 11.47 15.62 -65.38
N TYR A 942 10.18 15.60 -65.06
CA TYR A 942 9.65 16.13 -63.80
C TYR A 942 8.73 15.14 -63.07
N SER A 943 8.75 15.17 -61.74
CA SER A 943 7.91 14.32 -60.89
C SER A 943 6.42 14.65 -61.03
N SER A 944 6.09 15.93 -61.15
CA SER A 944 4.72 16.43 -61.36
C SER A 944 4.66 17.52 -62.44
N PRO A 945 3.46 17.85 -62.95
CA PRO A 945 3.26 19.04 -63.77
C PRO A 945 3.68 20.33 -63.06
N THR A 946 3.45 20.46 -61.75
CA THR A 946 3.81 21.65 -60.97
C THR A 946 5.30 21.96 -61.08
N ASP A 947 6.15 20.93 -60.94
CA ASP A 947 7.61 21.10 -61.00
C ASP A 947 8.08 21.66 -62.35
N SER A 948 7.41 21.31 -63.45
CA SER A 948 7.73 21.86 -64.78
C SER A 948 7.32 23.33 -64.96
N PHE A 949 6.28 23.80 -64.27
CA PHE A 949 5.90 25.23 -64.25
C PHE A 949 6.84 26.01 -63.32
N LEU A 950 7.13 25.48 -62.12
CA LEU A 950 8.11 26.10 -61.22
C LEU A 950 9.51 26.15 -61.86
N ASP A 951 9.91 25.14 -62.64
CA ASP A 951 11.16 25.17 -63.39
C ASP A 951 11.15 26.16 -64.56
N HIS A 952 10.00 26.42 -65.19
CA HIS A 952 9.89 27.47 -66.20
C HIS A 952 10.08 28.86 -65.58
N GLY A 953 9.42 29.14 -64.45
CA GLY A 953 9.63 30.36 -63.67
C GLY A 953 11.06 30.51 -63.14
N TYR A 954 11.65 29.42 -62.64
CA TYR A 954 13.06 29.36 -62.23
C TYR A 954 14.01 29.64 -63.40
N PHE A 955 13.82 28.97 -64.55
CA PHE A 955 14.62 29.15 -65.76
C PHE A 955 14.55 30.59 -66.30
N LEU A 956 13.36 31.22 -66.29
CA LEU A 956 13.22 32.60 -66.71
C LEU A 956 13.89 33.58 -65.73
N THR A 957 13.69 33.40 -64.41
CA THR A 957 14.27 34.31 -63.39
C THR A 957 15.78 34.17 -63.24
N HIS A 958 16.32 32.95 -63.29
CA HIS A 958 17.74 32.67 -63.05
C HIS A 958 18.62 32.77 -64.30
N ASN A 959 18.02 33.03 -65.47
CA ASN A 959 18.73 33.33 -66.71
C ASN A 959 18.65 34.84 -67.00
N SER A 960 19.75 35.56 -66.74
CA SER A 960 19.84 37.03 -66.82
C SER A 960 19.41 37.63 -68.17
N ARG A 961 19.40 36.82 -69.23
CA ARG A 961 18.76 37.07 -70.54
C ARG A 961 17.33 37.62 -70.43
N TYR A 962 16.50 37.06 -69.56
CA TYR A 962 15.06 37.37 -69.50
C TYR A 962 14.69 38.42 -68.46
N ARG A 963 15.65 38.95 -67.69
CA ARG A 963 15.41 39.89 -66.57
C ARG A 963 14.48 41.05 -66.93
N ASN A 964 14.56 41.56 -68.17
CA ASN A 964 13.72 42.68 -68.62
C ASN A 964 12.21 42.34 -68.62
N ALA A 965 11.82 41.08 -68.83
CA ALA A 965 10.41 40.66 -68.79
C ALA A 965 9.79 40.87 -67.40
N PHE A 966 10.57 40.69 -66.33
CA PHE A 966 10.12 40.86 -64.94
C PHE A 966 9.89 42.33 -64.53
N ASN A 967 10.19 43.30 -65.41
CA ASN A 967 9.68 44.67 -65.26
C ASN A 967 8.19 44.79 -65.66
N HIS A 968 7.62 43.74 -66.26
CA HIS A 968 6.29 43.72 -66.90
C HIS A 968 5.38 42.60 -66.39
N THR A 969 5.61 42.08 -65.17
CA THR A 969 4.77 41.02 -64.56
C THR A 969 3.27 41.36 -64.52
N LYS A 970 2.93 42.66 -64.43
CA LYS A 970 1.55 43.19 -64.45
C LYS A 970 1.03 43.54 -65.87
N ASN A 971 1.80 43.23 -66.92
CA ASN A 971 1.42 43.39 -68.33
C ASN A 971 1.82 42.10 -69.11
N PRO A 972 0.95 41.08 -69.14
CA PRO A 972 1.29 39.75 -69.66
C PRO A 972 1.72 39.75 -71.14
N ASP A 973 1.09 40.62 -71.92
CA ASP A 973 1.40 40.87 -73.32
C ASP A 973 2.83 41.36 -73.53
N GLU A 974 3.29 42.31 -72.70
CA GLU A 974 4.64 42.84 -72.81
C GLU A 974 5.67 41.89 -72.20
N PHE A 975 5.32 41.18 -71.11
CA PHE A 975 6.16 40.12 -70.54
C PHE A 975 6.57 39.10 -71.60
N ILE A 976 5.61 38.55 -72.37
CA ILE A 976 5.92 37.55 -73.40
C ILE A 976 6.63 38.13 -74.63
N ARG A 977 6.40 39.41 -74.98
CA ARG A 977 7.23 40.11 -75.99
C ARG A 977 8.68 40.21 -75.55
N GLN A 978 8.93 40.58 -74.29
CA GLN A 978 10.29 40.66 -73.75
C GLN A 978 10.97 39.27 -73.73
N VAL A 979 10.29 38.23 -73.23
CA VAL A 979 10.78 36.82 -73.28
C VAL A 979 11.12 36.37 -74.70
N ALA A 980 10.23 36.62 -75.67
CA ALA A 980 10.48 36.29 -77.07
C ALA A 980 11.65 37.08 -77.67
N SER A 981 11.73 38.39 -77.42
CA SER A 981 12.79 39.27 -77.93
C SER A 981 14.18 38.90 -77.41
N ALA A 982 14.25 38.32 -76.22
CA ALA A 982 15.47 37.80 -75.61
C ALA A 982 15.89 36.41 -76.19
N GLY A 983 15.13 35.87 -77.14
CA GLY A 983 15.45 34.63 -77.86
C GLY A 983 15.08 33.36 -77.08
N TYR A 984 13.86 33.31 -76.54
CA TYR A 984 13.27 32.06 -76.01
C TYR A 984 13.01 31.04 -77.13
N ALA A 985 12.51 31.50 -78.28
CA ALA A 985 12.26 30.70 -79.48
C ALA A 985 12.81 31.40 -80.73
N THR A 986 13.03 30.64 -81.81
CA THR A 986 13.56 31.14 -83.10
C THR A 986 12.47 31.64 -84.06
N ASP A 987 11.19 31.44 -83.75
CA ASP A 987 10.06 31.95 -84.55
C ASP A 987 9.81 33.44 -84.24
N PRO A 988 9.93 34.36 -85.24
CA PRO A 988 9.67 35.78 -85.02
C PRO A 988 8.22 36.11 -84.62
N ASN A 989 7.28 35.17 -84.77
CA ASN A 989 5.87 35.33 -84.39
C ASN A 989 5.55 34.73 -83.00
N TYR A 990 6.54 34.21 -82.27
CA TYR A 990 6.33 33.43 -81.03
C TYR A 990 5.44 34.16 -80.00
N ALA A 991 5.77 35.40 -79.64
CA ALA A 991 4.97 36.18 -78.71
C ALA A 991 3.52 36.36 -79.19
N GLN A 992 3.30 36.60 -80.49
CA GLN A 992 1.96 36.77 -81.03
C GLN A 992 1.16 35.46 -81.01
N LYS A 993 1.79 34.29 -81.20
CA LYS A 993 1.14 32.98 -81.01
C LYS A 993 0.64 32.81 -79.57
N VAL A 994 1.48 33.12 -78.58
CA VAL A 994 1.11 33.05 -77.16
C VAL A 994 0.01 34.06 -76.81
N ILE A 995 0.11 35.32 -77.26
CA ILE A 995 -0.94 36.34 -77.05
C ILE A 995 -2.27 35.93 -77.70
N ASN A 996 -2.23 35.33 -78.90
CA ASN A 996 -3.43 34.80 -79.56
C ASN A 996 -4.06 33.66 -78.74
N ILE A 997 -3.26 32.78 -78.11
CA ILE A 997 -3.74 31.74 -77.20
C ILE A 997 -4.34 32.34 -75.92
N MET A 998 -3.63 33.28 -75.27
CA MET A 998 -4.13 34.00 -74.08
C MET A 998 -5.49 34.66 -74.35
N THR A 999 -5.64 35.29 -75.51
CA THR A 999 -6.86 35.98 -75.94
C THR A 999 -7.98 34.98 -76.28
N SER A 1000 -7.70 33.99 -77.13
CA SER A 1000 -8.72 33.06 -77.65
C SER A 1000 -9.35 32.18 -76.56
N TYR A 1001 -8.59 31.87 -75.50
CA TYR A 1001 -9.05 31.04 -74.39
C TYR A 1001 -9.25 31.84 -73.09
N GLY A 1002 -9.24 33.18 -73.17
CA GLY A 1002 -9.56 34.07 -72.05
C GLY A 1002 -8.63 33.95 -70.83
N LEU A 1003 -7.38 33.55 -71.03
CA LEU A 1003 -6.48 33.15 -69.94
C LEU A 1003 -6.14 34.30 -68.97
N TYR A 1004 -6.27 35.56 -69.42
CA TYR A 1004 -6.04 36.76 -68.60
C TYR A 1004 -6.87 36.82 -67.31
N GLN A 1005 -8.05 36.17 -67.27
CA GLN A 1005 -8.92 36.16 -66.07
C GLN A 1005 -8.28 35.46 -64.85
N TYR A 1006 -7.31 34.57 -65.12
CA TYR A 1006 -6.60 33.77 -64.11
C TYR A 1006 -5.42 34.48 -63.46
N ASN A 1007 -4.99 35.64 -63.97
CA ASN A 1007 -3.95 36.45 -63.35
C ASN A 1007 -4.40 36.97 -61.96
N ILE A 1008 -3.43 37.19 -61.07
CA ILE A 1008 -3.58 37.59 -59.67
C ILE A 1008 -2.55 38.68 -59.32
#